data_AF-A0A8C1QHN6-F1
#
_entry.id   AF-A0A8C1QHN6-F1
#
_cell.length_a   1.000
_cell.length_b   1.000
_cell.length_c   1.000
_cell.angle_alpha   90.00
_cell.angle_beta   90.00
_cell.angle_gamma   90.00
#
_symmetry.space_group_name_H-M   'P 1'
#
loop_
_entity.id
_entity.type
_entity.pdbx_description
1 polymer ?
#
loop_
_entity_poly.entity_id
_entity_poly.type
_entity_poly.pdbx_seq_one_letter_code
_entity_poly.pdbx_strand_id
1 'polypeptide(L)'
;VLQAHILESSRPGRVGAAAVLEFWLQVLTEQNLWHRDKAVLYLLDHLCRTAFLHQQEECLQKLLYQQHKSALGYHGDKGLLSSLMGWIVAGNVTPSFIEGSSLTGEVWFAWLVLNMETMFEEDSQLRRCVEHELLSNPAYTPDQALKKAQVRLKLQVVPSLQRLMIYRWAQQALATPADHPLLPLVWQKFFQLYLRQPGPEFGLEVKGCIGRRYFHSAAHLSLLKSLRQRLVEVSDFHHAASKALKVPCSSSESSDGLLTPGTPITQYMTSPELHTELVRLFTVFALWLDDENLQKQEIYLPSLPKQYDTHRLAKIMQRQQEVWMEHVDIERVQHELQEELSLWSKVKSEPAISQNTNFSIFTDFINPLAARERILTHLRKHDAPQGALLLVPMKAPVPDIPTESLSDEKISTALVQEDLAKLQHQAKLATVRETQQVVLDNELLEVLPQLYINREDQLSMQLECRGKGGQPCQGPAHITVTYSRMHKLDPVQNQIQCLKSDIKQLQADGIKAPPQSLAEAAVHTENFITALVNAYKLNPSPAILKVGITVFYQIVSFVCEDTQRHPPTRQFFTSCIEILGQVFIRDVRSECKPMLKTILLNRHLCNLLSPYFTPNASPAELVSLYEEVVNTLHIDSGDVIFMLLTKISLFCS
;
A
#
# COMPACT_ATOMS: atom_id res chain seq x y z
N VAL A 1 -0.20 -20.13 -17.10
CA VAL A 1 -0.71 -19.34 -18.26
C VAL A 1 0.26 -18.26 -18.71
N LEU A 2 0.58 -17.27 -17.86
CA LEU A 2 1.47 -16.14 -18.20
C LEU A 2 2.77 -16.58 -18.89
N GLN A 3 3.48 -17.51 -18.27
CA GLN A 3 4.76 -18.02 -18.77
C GLN A 3 4.62 -18.74 -20.11
N ALA A 4 3.52 -19.46 -20.33
CA ALA A 4 3.25 -20.12 -21.60
C ALA A 4 2.99 -19.10 -22.73
N HIS A 5 2.30 -17.99 -22.43
CA HIS A 5 2.17 -16.88 -23.39
C HIS A 5 3.52 -16.27 -23.73
N ILE A 6 4.38 -16.03 -22.73
CA ILE A 6 5.71 -15.46 -22.92
C ILE A 6 6.57 -16.40 -23.79
N LEU A 7 6.60 -17.70 -23.48
CA LEU A 7 7.36 -18.68 -24.24
C LEU A 7 6.87 -18.82 -25.69
N GLU A 8 5.56 -18.82 -25.93
CA GLU A 8 5.00 -18.87 -27.28
C GLU A 8 5.30 -17.58 -28.07
N SER A 9 5.19 -16.42 -27.41
CA SER A 9 5.49 -15.12 -28.01
C SER A 9 6.98 -14.87 -28.28
N SER A 10 7.86 -15.62 -27.61
CA SER A 10 9.32 -15.52 -27.80
C SER A 10 9.82 -16.32 -29.01
N ARG A 11 8.95 -17.05 -29.70
CA ARG A 11 9.30 -17.77 -30.92
C ARG A 11 9.59 -16.81 -32.08
N PRO A 12 10.48 -17.18 -33.03
CA PRO A 12 10.76 -16.35 -34.20
C PRO A 12 9.49 -15.95 -34.96
N GLY A 13 9.36 -14.67 -35.31
CA GLY A 13 8.20 -14.14 -36.07
C GLY A 13 6.96 -13.81 -35.23
N ARG A 14 7.06 -13.82 -33.89
CA ARG A 14 6.00 -13.40 -32.95
C ARG A 14 6.31 -12.03 -32.33
N VAL A 15 5.40 -11.52 -31.50
CA VAL A 15 5.46 -10.18 -30.89
C VAL A 15 6.54 -10.00 -29.81
N GLY A 16 7.20 -11.08 -29.39
CA GLY A 16 8.26 -11.05 -28.37
C GLY A 16 7.74 -11.03 -26.92
N ALA A 17 8.64 -11.35 -25.99
CA ALA A 17 8.34 -11.40 -24.55
C ALA A 17 7.89 -10.05 -23.97
N ALA A 18 8.50 -8.95 -24.41
CA ALA A 18 8.22 -7.60 -23.92
C ALA A 18 6.73 -7.22 -24.09
N ALA A 19 6.15 -7.46 -25.27
CA ALA A 19 4.75 -7.13 -25.55
C ALA A 19 3.77 -7.91 -24.66
N VAL A 20 4.08 -9.19 -24.37
CA VAL A 20 3.26 -10.02 -23.48
C VAL A 20 3.40 -9.58 -22.02
N LEU A 21 4.61 -9.23 -21.59
CA LEU A 21 4.88 -8.69 -20.26
C LEU A 21 4.11 -7.37 -20.04
N GLU A 22 4.17 -6.45 -20.99
CA GLU A 22 3.43 -5.18 -20.95
C GLU A 22 1.91 -5.41 -20.90
N PHE A 23 1.38 -6.28 -21.75
CA PHE A 23 -0.03 -6.63 -21.78
C PHE A 23 -0.52 -7.13 -20.42
N TRP A 24 0.17 -8.10 -19.82
CA TRP A 24 -0.25 -8.65 -18.54
C TRP A 24 -0.09 -7.66 -17.38
N LEU A 25 0.93 -6.81 -17.42
CA LEU A 25 1.07 -5.74 -16.43
C LEU A 25 -0.12 -4.78 -16.51
N GLN A 26 -0.53 -4.36 -17.72
CA GLN A 26 -1.69 -3.49 -17.90
C GLN A 26 -2.96 -4.16 -17.37
N VAL A 27 -3.24 -5.40 -17.76
CA VAL A 27 -4.42 -6.16 -17.28
C VAL A 27 -4.45 -6.26 -15.75
N LEU A 28 -3.32 -6.54 -15.11
CA LEU A 28 -3.24 -6.66 -13.65
C LEU A 28 -3.37 -5.30 -12.94
N THR A 29 -2.86 -4.23 -13.55
CA THR A 29 -2.87 -2.87 -12.97
C THR A 29 -4.12 -2.04 -13.31
N GLU A 30 -4.99 -2.53 -14.19
CA GLU A 30 -6.33 -1.96 -14.43
C GLU A 30 -7.31 -2.23 -13.30
N GLN A 31 -7.02 -3.19 -12.41
CA GLN A 31 -7.89 -3.50 -11.28
C GLN A 31 -7.82 -2.41 -10.20
N ASN A 32 -8.98 -2.06 -9.62
CA ASN A 32 -9.02 -1.11 -8.50
C ASN A 32 -8.20 -1.62 -7.32
N LEU A 33 -7.32 -0.76 -6.78
CA LEU A 33 -6.45 -1.08 -5.64
C LEU A 33 -5.56 -2.33 -5.85
N TRP A 34 -5.16 -2.62 -7.10
CA TRP A 34 -4.32 -3.78 -7.45
C TRP A 34 -3.07 -3.95 -6.57
N HIS A 35 -2.47 -2.85 -6.12
CA HIS A 35 -1.26 -2.84 -5.28
C HIS A 35 -1.50 -3.30 -3.83
N ARG A 36 -2.76 -3.55 -3.45
CA ARG A 36 -3.17 -4.11 -2.15
C ARG A 36 -3.62 -5.57 -2.24
N ASP A 37 -3.96 -6.02 -3.44
CA ASP A 37 -4.48 -7.36 -3.64
C ASP A 37 -3.32 -8.36 -3.68
N LYS A 38 -3.30 -9.28 -2.71
CA LYS A 38 -2.23 -10.28 -2.57
C LYS A 38 -2.13 -11.22 -3.77
N ALA A 39 -3.26 -11.58 -4.39
CA ALA A 39 -3.25 -12.46 -5.55
C ALA A 39 -2.69 -11.73 -6.77
N VAL A 40 -3.03 -10.45 -6.94
CA VAL A 40 -2.45 -9.61 -8.00
C VAL A 40 -0.96 -9.39 -7.78
N LEU A 41 -0.53 -9.04 -6.57
CA LEU A 41 0.89 -8.89 -6.23
C LEU A 41 1.68 -10.17 -6.44
N TYR A 42 1.12 -11.32 -6.08
CA TYR A 42 1.72 -12.63 -6.34
C TYR A 42 1.94 -12.88 -7.86
N LEU A 43 0.94 -12.55 -8.69
CA LEU A 43 1.06 -12.67 -10.14
C LEU A 43 2.06 -11.67 -10.73
N LEU A 44 2.08 -10.44 -10.22
CA LEU A 44 3.05 -9.41 -10.62
C LEU A 44 4.47 -9.82 -10.24
N ASP A 45 4.66 -10.47 -9.09
CA ASP A 45 5.96 -10.99 -8.67
C ASP A 45 6.50 -12.03 -9.67
N HIS A 46 5.65 -12.97 -10.10
CA HIS A 46 6.00 -13.96 -11.11
C HIS A 46 6.28 -13.32 -12.48
N LEU A 47 5.53 -12.26 -12.82
CA LEU A 47 5.75 -11.47 -14.03
C LEU A 47 7.12 -10.77 -13.98
N CYS A 48 7.47 -10.17 -12.85
CA CYS A 48 8.76 -9.51 -12.62
C CYS A 48 9.93 -10.51 -12.65
N ARG A 49 9.77 -11.68 -12.02
CA ARG A 49 10.74 -12.79 -12.08
C ARG A 49 11.01 -13.19 -13.54
N THR A 50 9.95 -13.30 -14.33
CA THR A 50 10.07 -13.66 -15.76
C THR A 50 10.72 -12.53 -16.56
N ALA A 51 10.36 -11.28 -16.31
CA ALA A 51 10.99 -10.11 -16.95
C ALA A 51 12.49 -10.03 -16.66
N PHE A 52 12.90 -10.33 -15.42
CA PHE A 52 14.32 -10.40 -15.03
C PHE A 52 15.07 -11.47 -15.83
N LEU A 53 14.53 -12.71 -15.91
CA LEU A 53 15.14 -13.79 -16.69
C LEU A 53 15.30 -13.45 -18.18
N HIS A 54 14.32 -12.77 -18.76
CA HIS A 54 14.35 -12.35 -20.17
C HIS A 54 15.09 -11.02 -20.40
N GLN A 55 15.62 -10.38 -19.35
CA GLN A 55 16.25 -9.05 -19.42
C GLN A 55 15.32 -7.99 -20.04
N GLN A 56 14.03 -8.04 -19.69
CA GLN A 56 12.96 -7.14 -20.16
C GLN A 56 12.35 -6.31 -19.02
N GLU A 57 13.08 -6.07 -17.93
CA GLU A 57 12.57 -5.28 -16.79
C GLU A 57 12.17 -3.85 -17.18
N GLU A 58 12.88 -3.27 -18.16
CA GLU A 58 12.68 -1.89 -18.60
C GLU A 58 11.25 -1.63 -19.11
N CYS A 59 10.62 -2.62 -19.78
CA CYS A 59 9.26 -2.44 -20.29
C CYS A 59 8.23 -2.30 -19.16
N LEU A 60 8.38 -3.12 -18.10
CA LEU A 60 7.54 -3.06 -16.92
C LEU A 60 7.80 -1.79 -16.11
N GLN A 61 9.08 -1.42 -15.93
CA GLN A 61 9.48 -0.20 -15.22
C GLN A 61 8.90 1.05 -15.87
N LYS A 62 8.93 1.17 -17.20
CA LYS A 62 8.37 2.32 -17.92
C LYS A 62 6.88 2.53 -17.63
N LEU A 63 6.09 1.45 -17.67
CA LEU A 63 4.65 1.50 -17.39
C LEU A 63 4.38 1.87 -15.93
N LEU A 64 5.06 1.22 -14.99
CA LEU A 64 4.92 1.52 -13.56
C LEU A 64 5.37 2.95 -13.23
N TYR A 65 6.44 3.43 -13.87
CA TYR A 65 6.92 4.81 -13.70
C TYR A 65 5.87 5.83 -14.13
N GLN A 66 5.20 5.59 -15.27
CA GLN A 66 4.11 6.45 -15.73
C GLN A 66 2.94 6.46 -14.74
N GLN A 67 2.52 5.29 -14.24
CA GLN A 67 1.48 5.20 -13.22
C GLN A 67 1.87 5.90 -11.92
N HIS A 68 3.13 5.76 -11.49
CA HIS A 68 3.67 6.40 -10.29
C HIS A 68 3.66 7.93 -10.43
N LYS A 69 4.10 8.44 -11.58
CA LYS A 69 4.08 9.87 -11.91
C LYS A 69 2.65 10.44 -11.90
N SER A 70 1.69 9.69 -12.45
CA SER A 70 0.27 10.05 -12.41
C SER A 70 -0.28 10.07 -10.98
N ALA A 71 0.06 9.07 -10.15
CA ALA A 71 -0.33 9.02 -8.74
C ALA A 71 0.25 10.19 -7.92
N LEU A 72 1.40 10.73 -8.32
CA LEU A 72 2.02 11.90 -7.69
C LEU A 72 1.52 13.25 -8.23
N GLY A 73 0.58 13.26 -9.18
CA GLY A 73 0.00 14.49 -9.73
C GLY A 73 0.91 15.26 -10.70
N TYR A 74 1.96 14.63 -11.26
CA TYR A 74 2.91 15.27 -12.18
C TYR A 74 2.39 15.42 -13.63
N HIS A 75 1.18 14.91 -13.95
CA HIS A 75 0.52 15.15 -15.22
C HIS A 75 -0.46 16.33 -15.12
N GLY A 76 -0.29 17.31 -16.01
CA GLY A 76 -1.04 18.57 -16.08
C GLY A 76 -2.42 18.48 -16.75
N ASP A 77 -2.93 17.27 -17.03
CA ASP A 77 -4.31 17.11 -17.51
C ASP A 77 -5.26 17.19 -16.31
N LYS A 78 -5.47 18.44 -15.91
CA LYS A 78 -6.38 18.88 -14.86
C LYS A 78 -7.83 18.74 -15.35
N GLY A 79 -8.37 17.53 -15.25
CA GLY A 79 -9.79 17.42 -14.88
C GLY A 79 -9.94 17.95 -13.46
N LEU A 80 -10.94 18.81 -13.21
CA LEU A 80 -11.19 19.49 -11.93
C LEU A 80 -11.42 18.55 -10.71
N LEU A 81 -11.31 17.23 -10.89
CA LEU A 81 -11.59 16.19 -9.88
C LEU A 81 -10.51 15.11 -9.81
N SER A 82 -9.23 15.45 -10.03
CA SER A 82 -8.10 14.59 -9.58
C SER A 82 -8.05 14.43 -8.04
N SER A 83 -8.91 15.15 -7.31
CA SER A 83 -9.11 15.10 -5.86
C SER A 83 -9.82 13.85 -5.36
N LEU A 84 -10.45 13.04 -6.21
CA LEU A 84 -11.07 11.77 -5.81
C LEU A 84 -10.05 10.63 -5.59
N MET A 85 -8.81 10.79 -6.06
CA MET A 85 -7.67 9.96 -5.64
C MET A 85 -6.95 10.53 -4.40
N GLY A 86 -7.38 11.70 -3.90
CA GLY A 86 -6.79 12.40 -2.75
C GLY A 86 -7.11 11.76 -1.38
N TRP A 87 -7.99 10.76 -1.31
CA TRP A 87 -8.32 10.07 -0.06
C TRP A 87 -7.21 9.18 0.50
N ILE A 88 -6.14 8.95 -0.26
CA ILE A 88 -4.90 8.31 0.25
C ILE A 88 -3.90 9.35 0.81
N VAL A 89 -4.19 10.66 0.72
CA VAL A 89 -3.23 11.73 1.07
C VAL A 89 -3.67 12.54 2.29
N ALA A 90 -4.55 11.99 3.14
CA ALA A 90 -4.80 12.51 4.48
C ALA A 90 -3.70 12.11 5.51
N GLY A 91 -2.57 11.58 5.03
CA GLY A 91 -1.33 11.45 5.77
C GLY A 91 -0.17 11.67 4.80
N ASN A 92 0.82 12.47 5.19
CA ASN A 92 2.01 12.83 4.41
C ASN A 92 2.86 11.61 3.98
N VAL A 93 2.36 10.80 3.05
CA VAL A 93 3.05 9.63 2.51
C VAL A 93 3.03 9.75 1.00
N THR A 94 4.21 9.95 0.40
CA THR A 94 4.39 9.78 -1.04
C THR A 94 3.82 8.42 -1.46
N PRO A 95 2.84 8.37 -2.39
CA PRO A 95 2.25 7.12 -2.85
C PRO A 95 3.34 6.20 -3.38
N SER A 96 3.27 4.91 -3.01
CA SER A 96 4.16 3.85 -3.45
C SER A 96 3.31 2.62 -3.71
N PHE A 97 3.71 1.79 -4.68
CA PHE A 97 3.07 0.50 -4.94
C PHE A 97 3.42 -0.56 -3.88
N ILE A 98 4.27 -0.21 -2.91
CA ILE A 98 4.53 -1.00 -1.71
C ILE A 98 3.99 -0.21 -0.52
N GLU A 99 2.89 -0.70 0.06
CA GLU A 99 2.20 -0.02 1.16
C GLU A 99 3.09 0.12 2.41
N GLY A 100 3.80 -0.94 2.77
CA GLY A 100 4.68 -1.01 3.93
C GLY A 100 6.11 -0.51 3.67
N SER A 101 7.02 -0.87 4.58
CA SER A 101 8.46 -0.59 4.46
C SER A 101 9.16 -1.50 3.44
N SER A 102 8.61 -2.69 3.18
CA SER A 102 9.20 -3.77 2.38
C SER A 102 8.17 -4.85 2.08
N LEU A 103 8.47 -5.75 1.13
CA LEU A 103 7.71 -6.98 0.88
C LEU A 103 8.56 -8.21 1.21
N THR A 104 8.01 -9.17 1.94
CA THR A 104 8.71 -10.40 2.32
C THR A 104 8.44 -11.56 1.35
N GLY A 105 7.27 -11.58 0.71
CA GLY A 105 6.87 -12.61 -0.25
C GLY A 105 7.20 -12.22 -1.69
N GLU A 106 6.75 -11.05 -2.11
CA GLU A 106 6.83 -10.57 -3.49
C GLU A 106 8.11 -9.76 -3.74
N VAL A 107 9.25 -10.42 -3.58
CA VAL A 107 10.59 -9.79 -3.64
C VAL A 107 10.96 -9.36 -5.07
N TRP A 108 10.56 -10.09 -6.11
CA TRP A 108 10.81 -9.71 -7.50
C TRP A 108 10.01 -8.45 -7.88
N PHE A 109 8.77 -8.35 -7.41
CA PHE A 109 7.98 -7.15 -7.57
C PHE A 109 8.59 -5.98 -6.79
N ALA A 110 9.01 -6.20 -5.54
CA ALA A 110 9.68 -5.17 -4.75
C ALA A 110 10.96 -4.66 -5.42
N TRP A 111 11.77 -5.56 -5.99
CA TRP A 111 12.95 -5.22 -6.76
C TRP A 111 12.63 -4.29 -7.93
N LEU A 112 11.60 -4.61 -8.72
CA LEU A 112 11.20 -3.79 -9.86
C LEU A 112 10.71 -2.40 -9.42
N VAL A 113 9.84 -2.34 -8.41
CA VAL A 113 9.28 -1.08 -7.89
C VAL A 113 10.36 -0.20 -7.28
N LEU A 114 11.27 -0.75 -6.46
CA LEU A 114 12.34 0.03 -5.84
C LEU A 114 13.36 0.55 -6.87
N ASN A 115 13.65 -0.21 -7.94
CA ASN A 115 14.46 0.31 -9.04
C ASN A 115 13.76 1.45 -9.78
N MET A 116 12.45 1.31 -10.06
CA MET A 116 11.65 2.38 -10.68
C MET A 116 11.61 3.65 -9.80
N GLU A 117 11.36 3.51 -8.50
CA GLU A 117 11.37 4.63 -7.56
C GLU A 117 12.77 5.23 -7.37
N THR A 118 13.83 4.42 -7.51
CA THR A 118 15.22 4.89 -7.53
C THR A 118 15.46 5.81 -8.72
N MET A 119 14.94 5.47 -9.90
CA MET A 119 14.97 6.35 -11.08
C MET A 119 14.19 7.66 -10.80
N PHE A 120 13.01 7.56 -10.20
CA PHE A 120 12.21 8.75 -9.86
C PHE A 120 12.92 9.69 -8.86
N GLU A 121 13.58 9.14 -7.83
CA GLU A 121 14.37 9.92 -6.86
C GLU A 121 15.58 10.61 -7.52
N GLU A 122 16.16 10.01 -8.56
CA GLU A 122 17.24 10.59 -9.35
C GLU A 122 16.73 11.67 -10.31
N ASP A 123 15.66 11.41 -11.06
CA ASP A 123 15.04 12.36 -12.00
C ASP A 123 14.54 13.62 -11.30
N SER A 124 13.98 13.47 -10.11
CA SER A 124 13.54 14.60 -9.26
C SER A 124 14.70 15.40 -8.65
N GLN A 125 15.95 14.94 -8.80
CA GLN A 125 17.15 15.48 -8.15
C GLN A 125 17.08 15.48 -6.62
N LEU A 126 16.11 14.76 -6.03
CA LEU A 126 15.85 14.78 -4.59
C LEU A 126 17.07 14.30 -3.82
N ARG A 127 17.61 13.12 -4.17
CA ARG A 127 18.78 12.55 -3.52
C ARG A 127 19.95 13.53 -3.56
N ARG A 128 20.24 14.06 -4.74
CA ARG A 128 21.33 15.02 -4.97
C ARG A 128 21.20 16.26 -4.08
N CYS A 129 19.99 16.79 -3.94
CA CYS A 129 19.72 17.96 -3.10
C CYS A 129 19.85 17.64 -1.61
N VAL A 130 19.33 16.49 -1.16
CA VAL A 130 19.48 16.03 0.24
C VAL A 130 20.94 15.82 0.61
N GLU A 131 21.72 15.15 -0.25
CA GLU A 131 23.15 14.94 -0.05
C GLU A 131 23.90 16.27 0.05
N HIS A 132 23.59 17.24 -0.82
CA HIS A 132 24.17 18.57 -0.77
C HIS A 132 23.88 19.28 0.56
N GLU A 133 22.63 19.25 1.05
CA GLU A 133 22.28 19.84 2.35
C GLU A 133 22.96 19.10 3.51
N LEU A 134 23.07 17.77 3.44
CA LEU A 134 23.80 16.99 4.44
C LEU A 134 25.30 17.30 4.43
N LEU A 135 25.91 17.60 3.29
CA LEU A 135 27.33 17.97 3.21
C LEU A 135 27.60 19.41 3.61
N SER A 136 26.67 20.33 3.32
CA SER A 136 26.84 21.76 3.56
C SER A 136 26.88 22.12 5.05
N ASN A 137 26.15 21.37 5.89
CA ASN A 137 26.16 21.59 7.33
C ASN A 137 26.22 20.26 8.11
N PRO A 138 27.32 20.01 8.86
CA PRO A 138 27.47 18.83 9.70
C PRO A 138 26.34 18.62 10.72
N ALA A 139 25.70 19.70 11.20
CA ALA A 139 24.64 19.64 12.20
C ALA A 139 23.26 19.27 11.63
N TYR A 140 23.07 19.28 10.30
CA TYR A 140 21.78 18.91 9.73
C TYR A 140 21.51 17.41 9.85
N THR A 141 20.32 17.13 10.37
CA THR A 141 19.75 15.78 10.36
C THR A 141 19.17 15.45 8.98
N PRO A 142 18.99 14.16 8.65
CA PRO A 142 18.35 13.73 7.39
C PRO A 142 16.96 14.34 7.18
N ASP A 143 16.16 14.49 8.24
CA ASP A 143 14.83 15.11 8.19
C ASP A 143 14.91 16.61 7.82
N GLN A 144 15.86 17.33 8.42
CA GLN A 144 16.09 18.74 8.11
C GLN A 144 16.62 18.93 6.68
N ALA A 145 17.55 18.09 6.23
CA ALA A 145 18.06 18.10 4.87
C ALA A 145 16.95 17.81 3.86
N LEU A 146 16.08 16.84 4.15
CA LEU A 146 14.92 16.51 3.32
C LEU A 146 13.93 17.68 3.20
N LYS A 147 13.57 18.32 4.32
CA LYS A 147 12.69 19.51 4.32
C LYS A 147 13.28 20.66 3.51
N LYS A 148 14.59 20.90 3.63
CA LYS A 148 15.28 21.93 2.83
C LYS A 148 15.31 21.57 1.35
N ALA A 149 15.61 20.31 1.02
CA ALA A 149 15.62 19.83 -0.35
C ALA A 149 14.23 19.97 -1.01
N GLN A 150 13.17 19.64 -0.28
CA GLN A 150 11.78 19.80 -0.71
C GLN A 150 11.45 21.26 -1.06
N VAL A 151 11.79 22.21 -0.18
CA VAL A 151 11.57 23.65 -0.43
C VAL A 151 12.36 24.12 -1.66
N ARG A 152 13.62 23.69 -1.80
CA ARG A 152 14.49 24.07 -2.91
C ARG A 152 14.02 23.52 -4.26
N LEU A 153 13.53 22.28 -4.28
CA LEU A 153 13.06 21.60 -5.49
C LEU A 153 11.58 21.89 -5.81
N LYS A 154 10.85 22.57 -4.90
CA LYS A 154 9.42 22.88 -5.04
C LYS A 154 8.58 21.63 -5.33
N LEU A 155 8.90 20.51 -4.66
CA LEU A 155 8.17 19.26 -4.84
C LEU A 155 6.72 19.41 -4.34
N GLN A 156 5.76 19.04 -5.18
CA GLN A 156 4.33 19.12 -4.85
C GLN A 156 3.92 18.08 -3.82
N VAL A 157 4.57 16.91 -3.85
CA VAL A 157 4.37 15.81 -2.88
C VAL A 157 5.65 15.64 -2.07
N VAL A 158 5.49 15.51 -0.76
CA VAL A 158 6.60 15.38 0.18
C VAL A 158 6.82 13.92 0.56
N PRO A 159 7.97 13.32 0.22
CA PRO A 159 8.32 12.02 0.77
C PRO A 159 8.61 12.11 2.24
N SER A 160 8.06 11.17 2.99
CA SER A 160 8.48 10.94 4.36
C SER A 160 9.93 10.46 4.37
N LEU A 161 10.64 10.67 5.47
CA LEU A 161 12.04 10.28 5.59
C LEU A 161 12.28 8.80 5.27
N GLN A 162 11.38 7.92 5.74
CA GLN A 162 11.44 6.47 5.51
C GLN A 162 11.28 6.08 4.03
N ARG A 163 10.78 6.98 3.18
CA ARG A 163 10.61 6.75 1.74
C ARG A 163 11.86 7.09 0.92
N LEU A 164 12.93 7.63 1.53
CA LEU A 164 14.20 7.76 0.82
C LEU A 164 14.78 6.38 0.48
N MET A 165 15.33 6.23 -0.72
CA MET A 165 15.73 4.92 -1.25
C MET A 165 16.75 4.20 -0.35
N ILE A 166 17.61 4.95 0.36
CA ILE A 166 18.59 4.36 1.29
C ILE A 166 17.93 3.56 2.42
N TYR A 167 16.79 4.01 2.94
CA TYR A 167 16.04 3.29 3.96
C TYR A 167 15.16 2.20 3.36
N ARG A 168 14.60 2.43 2.17
CA ARG A 168 13.76 1.41 1.51
C ARG A 168 14.56 0.17 1.12
N TRP A 169 15.74 0.35 0.53
CA TRP A 169 16.65 -0.76 0.23
C TRP A 169 17.16 -1.43 1.51
N ALA A 170 17.41 -0.68 2.58
CA ALA A 170 17.74 -1.27 3.89
C ALA A 170 16.62 -2.15 4.44
N GLN A 171 15.38 -1.66 4.45
CA GLN A 171 14.22 -2.43 4.93
C GLN A 171 13.96 -3.66 4.05
N GLN A 172 14.07 -3.52 2.73
CA GLN A 172 13.96 -4.65 1.82
C GLN A 172 15.07 -5.69 2.05
N ALA A 173 16.31 -5.27 2.31
CA ALA A 173 17.41 -6.20 2.63
C ALA A 173 17.15 -7.01 3.91
N LEU A 174 16.51 -6.42 4.92
CA LEU A 174 16.09 -7.13 6.13
C LEU A 174 14.93 -8.09 5.89
N ALA A 175 13.98 -7.71 5.04
CA ALA A 175 12.76 -8.47 4.77
C ALA A 175 12.95 -9.64 3.80
N THR A 176 13.92 -9.56 2.89
CA THR A 176 14.17 -10.59 1.87
C THR A 176 14.70 -11.89 2.54
N PRO A 177 14.12 -13.07 2.22
CA PRO A 177 14.59 -14.37 2.72
C PRO A 177 16.05 -14.66 2.38
N ALA A 178 16.74 -15.41 3.26
CA ALA A 178 18.18 -15.68 3.12
C ALA A 178 18.52 -16.54 1.89
N ASP A 179 17.59 -17.38 1.44
CA ASP A 179 17.73 -18.25 0.27
C ASP A 179 17.20 -17.61 -1.03
N HIS A 180 16.70 -16.37 -0.97
CA HIS A 180 16.12 -15.71 -2.12
C HIS A 180 17.22 -15.25 -3.10
N PRO A 181 17.12 -15.56 -4.41
CA PRO A 181 18.19 -15.32 -5.40
C PRO A 181 18.53 -13.83 -5.60
N LEU A 182 17.59 -12.92 -5.38
CA LEU A 182 17.84 -11.47 -5.46
C LEU A 182 18.54 -10.86 -4.24
N LEU A 183 18.66 -11.57 -3.11
CA LEU A 183 19.19 -10.98 -1.88
C LEU A 183 20.57 -10.30 -2.06
N PRO A 184 21.56 -10.89 -2.75
CA PRO A 184 22.85 -10.25 -3.00
C PRO A 184 22.71 -8.90 -3.72
N LEU A 185 21.77 -8.81 -4.67
CA LEU A 185 21.53 -7.62 -5.47
C LEU A 185 20.81 -6.52 -4.67
N VAL A 186 19.88 -6.90 -3.80
CA VAL A 186 19.22 -5.98 -2.86
C VAL A 186 20.27 -5.31 -1.96
N TRP A 187 21.23 -6.09 -1.44
CA TRP A 187 22.36 -5.54 -0.68
C TRP A 187 23.29 -4.68 -1.52
N GLN A 188 23.58 -5.08 -2.76
CA GLN A 188 24.35 -4.26 -3.70
C GLN A 188 23.72 -2.86 -3.87
N LYS A 189 22.40 -2.77 -4.07
CA LYS A 189 21.66 -1.51 -4.18
C LYS A 189 21.74 -0.66 -2.92
N PHE A 190 21.64 -1.28 -1.74
CA PHE A 190 21.84 -0.58 -0.47
C PHE A 190 23.26 0.00 -0.36
N PHE A 191 24.30 -0.78 -0.63
CA PHE A 191 25.69 -0.31 -0.54
C PHE A 191 26.04 0.74 -1.60
N GLN A 192 25.43 0.70 -2.78
CA GLN A 192 25.53 1.78 -3.79
C GLN A 192 25.03 3.14 -3.26
N LEU A 193 24.12 3.14 -2.28
CA LEU A 193 23.64 4.36 -1.62
C LEU A 193 24.46 4.68 -0.37
N TYR A 194 24.78 3.68 0.46
CA TYR A 194 25.48 3.88 1.73
C TYR A 194 26.98 4.23 1.55
N LEU A 195 27.65 3.67 0.55
CA LEU A 195 29.07 3.91 0.25
C LEU A 195 29.28 4.90 -0.91
N ARG A 196 28.24 5.66 -1.24
CA ARG A 196 28.32 6.70 -2.26
C ARG A 196 29.23 7.83 -1.80
N GLN A 197 30.07 8.33 -2.70
CA GLN A 197 30.94 9.49 -2.48
C GLN A 197 30.40 10.71 -3.23
N PRO A 198 29.54 11.53 -2.62
CA PRO A 198 29.15 12.83 -3.18
C PRO A 198 30.29 13.84 -3.03
N GLY A 199 30.54 14.63 -4.08
CA GLY A 199 31.57 15.68 -4.02
C GLY A 199 31.86 16.33 -5.38
N PRO A 200 32.52 15.63 -6.32
CA PRO A 200 32.96 16.21 -7.59
C PRO A 200 31.82 16.81 -8.41
N GLU A 201 30.67 16.14 -8.41
CA GLU A 201 29.44 16.59 -9.07
C GLU A 201 28.79 17.84 -8.44
N PHE A 202 29.26 18.27 -7.26
CA PHE A 202 28.83 19.47 -6.56
C PHE A 202 29.90 20.57 -6.56
N GLY A 203 31.06 20.34 -7.18
CA GLY A 203 32.22 21.23 -7.06
C GLY A 203 32.85 21.21 -5.67
N LEU A 204 32.62 20.14 -4.89
CA LEU A 204 33.20 19.93 -3.56
C LEU A 204 34.30 18.86 -3.61
N GLU A 205 35.27 18.94 -2.71
CA GLU A 205 36.28 17.89 -2.53
C GLU A 205 35.61 16.57 -2.09
N VAL A 206 36.17 15.43 -2.52
CA VAL A 206 35.68 14.10 -2.12
C VAL A 206 35.95 13.91 -0.62
N LYS A 207 34.89 13.90 0.19
CA LYS A 207 34.98 13.73 1.65
C LYS A 207 34.28 12.43 2.07
N GLY A 208 34.97 11.29 1.93
CA GLY A 208 34.49 9.98 2.39
C GLY A 208 33.12 9.57 1.80
N CYS A 209 32.53 8.51 2.36
CA CYS A 209 31.18 8.06 2.00
C CYS A 209 30.08 8.81 2.77
N ILE A 210 28.90 8.97 2.15
CA ILE A 210 27.77 9.71 2.74
C ILE A 210 26.92 8.90 3.71
N GLY A 211 27.03 7.57 3.70
CA GLY A 211 26.10 6.66 4.39
C GLY A 211 25.81 7.04 5.83
N ARG A 212 26.83 7.26 6.65
CA ARG A 212 26.68 7.66 8.05
C ARG A 212 25.87 8.95 8.24
N ARG A 213 25.90 9.87 7.28
CA ARG A 213 25.13 11.12 7.33
C ARG A 213 23.61 10.87 7.30
N TYR A 214 23.17 9.70 6.85
CA TYR A 214 21.76 9.31 6.90
C TYR A 214 21.37 8.65 8.25
N PHE A 215 22.29 8.08 9.01
CA PHE A 215 21.95 7.26 10.18
C PHE A 215 22.35 7.92 11.51
N HIS A 216 21.66 9.01 11.87
CA HIS A 216 21.94 9.78 13.10
C HIS A 216 20.97 9.49 14.26
N SER A 217 19.70 9.20 13.99
CA SER A 217 18.69 9.01 15.03
C SER A 217 18.86 7.65 15.72
N ALA A 218 18.36 7.50 16.96
CA ALA A 218 18.40 6.22 17.67
C ALA A 218 17.74 5.08 16.85
N ALA A 219 16.63 5.37 16.16
CA ALA A 219 15.95 4.43 15.27
C ALA A 219 16.81 4.01 14.05
N HIS A 220 17.59 4.94 13.49
CA HIS A 220 18.48 4.63 12.37
C HIS A 220 19.71 3.86 12.83
N LEU A 221 20.24 4.16 14.02
CA LEU A 221 21.33 3.39 14.61
C LEU A 221 20.89 1.94 14.93
N SER A 222 19.66 1.75 15.42
CA SER A 222 19.10 0.39 15.56
C SER A 222 18.95 -0.31 14.22
N LEU A 223 18.55 0.41 13.16
CA LEU A 223 18.46 -0.15 11.81
C LEU A 223 19.82 -0.62 11.30
N LEU A 224 20.89 0.16 11.46
CA LEU A 224 22.25 -0.28 11.11
C LEU A 224 22.69 -1.51 11.90
N LYS A 225 22.34 -1.59 13.19
CA LYS A 225 22.64 -2.76 14.02
C LYS A 225 21.90 -4.00 13.50
N SER A 226 20.63 -3.87 13.13
CA SER A 226 19.84 -4.95 12.52
C SER A 226 20.42 -5.38 11.16
N LEU A 227 20.85 -4.43 10.32
CA LEU A 227 21.50 -4.73 9.04
C LEU A 227 22.80 -5.53 9.22
N ARG A 228 23.65 -5.12 10.18
CA ARG A 228 24.86 -5.86 10.54
C ARG A 228 24.52 -7.29 10.97
N GLN A 229 23.57 -7.43 11.89
CA GLN A 229 23.15 -8.75 12.36
C GLN A 229 22.64 -9.62 11.22
N ARG A 230 21.85 -9.04 10.30
CA ARG A 230 21.31 -9.74 9.14
C ARG A 230 22.41 -10.26 8.20
N LEU A 231 23.47 -9.49 7.96
CA LEU A 231 24.59 -9.94 7.13
C LEU A 231 25.30 -11.17 7.71
N VAL A 232 25.47 -11.21 9.04
CA VAL A 232 26.04 -12.37 9.75
C VAL A 232 25.10 -13.57 9.62
N GLU A 233 23.81 -13.40 9.90
CA GLU A 233 22.81 -14.48 9.80
C GLU A 233 22.75 -15.10 8.40
N VAL A 234 22.79 -14.27 7.35
CA VAL A 234 22.74 -14.74 5.95
C VAL A 234 24.06 -15.45 5.58
N SER A 235 25.20 -14.93 6.03
CA SER A 235 26.49 -15.60 5.85
C SER A 235 26.49 -16.98 6.53
N ASP A 236 26.01 -17.07 7.76
CA ASP A 236 25.90 -18.34 8.50
C ASP A 236 24.96 -19.33 7.81
N PHE A 237 23.84 -18.84 7.26
CA PHE A 237 22.91 -19.64 6.47
C PHE A 237 23.60 -20.27 5.25
N HIS A 238 24.29 -19.48 4.42
CA HIS A 238 24.99 -20.03 3.24
C HIS A 238 26.18 -20.91 3.63
N HIS A 239 26.86 -20.63 4.75
CA HIS A 239 27.91 -21.50 5.26
C HIS A 239 27.36 -22.87 5.66
N ALA A 240 26.25 -22.90 6.42
CA ALA A 240 25.57 -24.14 6.78
C ALA A 240 25.09 -24.92 5.55
N ALA A 241 24.44 -24.24 4.59
CA ALA A 241 23.99 -24.86 3.34
C ALA A 241 25.16 -25.43 2.51
N SER A 242 26.28 -24.72 2.42
CA SER A 242 27.48 -25.19 1.72
C SER A 242 28.06 -26.48 2.31
N LYS A 243 27.89 -26.70 3.62
CA LYS A 243 28.36 -27.90 4.33
C LYS A 243 27.38 -29.05 4.20
N ALA A 244 26.08 -28.78 4.30
CA ALA A 244 25.03 -29.78 4.15
C ALA A 244 25.09 -30.48 2.79
N LEU A 245 25.37 -29.72 1.72
CA LEU A 245 25.46 -30.26 0.36
C LEU A 245 26.79 -30.98 0.04
N LYS A 246 27.82 -30.83 0.88
CA LYS A 246 29.14 -31.47 0.70
C LYS A 246 29.27 -32.84 1.36
N VAL A 247 28.28 -33.29 2.13
CA VAL A 247 28.29 -34.64 2.77
C VAL A 247 27.83 -35.67 1.73
N PRO A 248 28.70 -36.61 1.29
CA PRO A 248 28.25 -37.75 0.50
C PRO A 248 27.32 -38.59 1.37
N CYS A 249 26.13 -38.96 0.87
CA CYS A 249 25.33 -40.02 1.50
C CYS A 249 26.23 -41.25 1.63
N SER A 250 26.52 -41.66 2.88
CA SER A 250 27.33 -42.84 3.15
C SER A 250 26.63 -44.07 2.58
N SER A 251 27.35 -44.72 1.67
CA SER A 251 27.12 -46.02 1.06
C SER A 251 26.62 -47.10 2.03
N SER A 252 25.56 -47.81 1.63
CA SER A 252 25.48 -49.25 1.87
C SER A 252 25.93 -49.95 0.58
N GLU A 253 26.98 -50.74 0.69
CA GLU A 253 27.63 -51.48 -0.40
C GLU A 253 26.70 -52.49 -1.07
N SER A 254 26.78 -52.58 -2.41
CA SER A 254 26.91 -53.77 -3.25
C SER A 254 26.08 -53.74 -4.54
N SER A 255 26.74 -54.24 -5.60
CA SER A 255 26.27 -54.61 -6.93
C SER A 255 26.46 -53.63 -8.09
N ASP A 256 27.28 -54.13 -9.03
CA ASP A 256 27.50 -53.78 -10.42
C ASP A 256 26.32 -53.14 -11.19
N GLY A 257 26.69 -52.20 -12.06
CA GLY A 257 25.98 -51.99 -13.33
C GLY A 257 24.81 -51.01 -13.32
N LEU A 258 24.91 -50.03 -14.22
CA LEU A 258 23.99 -48.93 -14.54
C LEU A 258 24.08 -47.68 -13.65
N LEU A 259 24.51 -46.60 -14.33
CA LEU A 259 24.32 -45.20 -13.95
C LEU A 259 22.85 -44.98 -13.55
N THR A 260 22.58 -45.05 -12.25
CA THR A 260 21.31 -44.60 -11.68
C THR A 260 21.35 -43.07 -11.58
N PRO A 261 20.33 -42.34 -12.06
CA PRO A 261 20.27 -40.90 -11.89
C PRO A 261 20.20 -40.60 -10.39
N GLY A 262 21.11 -39.74 -9.91
CA GLY A 262 21.13 -39.31 -8.52
C GLY A 262 19.75 -38.90 -8.02
N THR A 263 19.48 -39.15 -6.74
CA THR A 263 18.24 -38.80 -6.06
C THR A 263 17.74 -37.40 -6.45
N PRO A 264 16.44 -37.23 -6.82
CA PRO A 264 15.92 -36.00 -7.45
C PRO A 264 16.01 -34.72 -6.60
N ILE A 265 16.37 -34.84 -5.32
CA ILE A 265 16.36 -33.73 -4.36
C ILE A 265 17.63 -32.86 -4.45
N THR A 266 18.76 -33.40 -4.91
CA THR A 266 20.04 -32.67 -4.91
C THR A 266 20.37 -31.97 -6.23
N GLN A 267 19.60 -32.17 -7.30
CA GLN A 267 19.91 -31.61 -8.63
C GLN A 267 19.46 -30.16 -8.83
N TYR A 268 18.64 -29.61 -7.94
CA TYR A 268 17.96 -28.33 -8.14
C TYR A 268 18.12 -27.34 -6.97
N MET A 269 19.05 -27.63 -6.06
CA MET A 269 19.45 -26.72 -4.98
C MET A 269 20.59 -25.83 -5.45
N THR A 270 20.72 -24.66 -4.83
CA THR A 270 21.85 -23.75 -5.06
C THR A 270 23.18 -24.47 -4.86
N SER A 271 24.12 -24.27 -5.79
CA SER A 271 25.38 -25.04 -5.80
C SER A 271 26.25 -24.75 -4.57
N PRO A 272 27.00 -25.73 -4.05
CA PRO A 272 27.93 -25.51 -2.94
C PRO A 272 28.99 -24.42 -3.23
N GLU A 273 29.38 -24.27 -4.49
CA GLU A 273 30.30 -23.25 -4.98
C GLU A 273 29.68 -21.86 -4.84
N LEU A 274 28.45 -21.68 -5.32
CA LEU A 274 27.73 -20.41 -5.20
C LEU A 274 27.48 -20.07 -3.72
N HIS A 275 27.09 -21.04 -2.89
CA HIS A 275 27.02 -20.82 -1.44
C HIS A 275 28.34 -20.32 -0.84
N THR A 276 29.48 -20.86 -1.29
CA THR A 276 30.80 -20.44 -0.82
C THR A 276 31.12 -19.00 -1.24
N GLU A 277 30.78 -18.61 -2.47
CA GLU A 277 30.93 -17.22 -2.93
C GLU A 277 29.97 -16.26 -2.20
N LEU A 278 28.76 -16.69 -1.89
CA LEU A 278 27.80 -15.89 -1.12
C LEU A 278 28.29 -15.65 0.32
N VAL A 279 28.86 -16.66 0.99
CA VAL A 279 29.52 -16.48 2.30
C VAL A 279 30.60 -15.41 2.22
N ARG A 280 31.47 -15.50 1.21
CA ARG A 280 32.52 -14.49 0.98
C ARG A 280 31.91 -13.11 0.78
N LEU A 281 30.89 -12.98 -0.08
CA LEU A 281 30.24 -11.71 -0.39
C LEU A 281 29.59 -11.05 0.84
N PHE A 282 28.80 -11.80 1.61
CA PHE A 282 28.12 -11.25 2.80
C PHE A 282 29.11 -10.92 3.91
N THR A 283 30.22 -11.65 4.02
CA THR A 283 31.33 -11.30 4.93
C THR A 283 31.97 -9.97 4.51
N VAL A 284 32.21 -9.76 3.21
CA VAL A 284 32.72 -8.49 2.67
C VAL A 284 31.76 -7.33 2.97
N PHE A 285 30.46 -7.54 2.76
CA PHE A 285 29.43 -6.54 3.10
C PHE A 285 29.42 -6.19 4.58
N ALA A 286 29.54 -7.18 5.48
CA ALA A 286 29.63 -6.92 6.91
C ALA A 286 30.86 -6.07 7.26
N LEU A 287 32.02 -6.39 6.66
CA LEU A 287 33.25 -5.62 6.81
C LEU A 287 33.08 -4.16 6.36
N TRP A 288 32.43 -3.93 5.21
CA TRP A 288 32.18 -2.58 4.70
C TRP A 288 31.22 -1.77 5.57
N LEU A 289 30.22 -2.42 6.17
CA LEU A 289 29.26 -1.74 7.05
C LEU A 289 29.90 -1.33 8.38
N ASP A 290 30.89 -2.09 8.85
CA ASP A 290 31.54 -1.93 10.15
C ASP A 290 32.75 -0.98 10.14
N ASP A 291 33.40 -0.81 8.99
CA ASP A 291 34.56 0.04 8.90
C ASP A 291 34.19 1.54 8.81
N GLU A 292 34.29 2.22 9.95
CA GLU A 292 34.09 3.67 10.06
C GLU A 292 35.05 4.50 9.22
N ASN A 293 36.22 3.97 8.85
CA ASN A 293 37.20 4.72 8.07
C ASN A 293 36.69 4.98 6.65
N LEU A 294 35.92 4.04 6.07
CA LEU A 294 35.26 4.19 4.77
C LEU A 294 34.37 5.45 4.71
N GLN A 295 33.88 5.91 5.87
CA GLN A 295 32.96 7.04 5.97
C GLN A 295 33.67 8.38 6.22
N LYS A 296 34.93 8.37 6.72
CA LYS A 296 35.57 9.59 7.27
C LYS A 296 36.61 10.23 6.35
N GLN A 297 37.29 9.46 5.51
CA GLN A 297 38.45 9.94 4.74
C GLN A 297 38.39 9.48 3.28
N GLU A 298 39.12 10.17 2.41
CA GLU A 298 39.39 9.68 1.07
C GLU A 298 40.38 8.51 1.17
N ILE A 299 39.91 7.30 0.86
CA ILE A 299 40.70 6.08 1.01
C ILE A 299 41.38 5.74 -0.30
N TYR A 300 42.69 5.51 -0.22
CA TYR A 300 43.42 4.90 -1.31
C TYR A 300 43.08 3.41 -1.39
N LEU A 301 42.06 3.06 -2.19
CA LEU A 301 41.53 1.69 -2.29
C LEU A 301 42.60 0.59 -2.48
N PRO A 302 43.69 0.79 -3.24
CA PRO A 302 44.71 -0.24 -3.40
C PRO A 302 45.49 -0.59 -2.11
N SER A 303 45.48 0.25 -1.07
CA SER A 303 46.15 -0.06 0.21
C SER A 303 45.28 -0.87 1.17
N LEU A 304 43.99 -1.04 0.88
CA LEU A 304 43.10 -1.82 1.74
C LEU A 304 43.44 -3.33 1.68
N PRO A 305 43.27 -4.06 2.79
CA PRO A 305 43.49 -5.50 2.81
C PRO A 305 42.60 -6.23 1.79
N LYS A 306 43.08 -7.34 1.22
CA LYS A 306 42.37 -8.12 0.19
C LYS A 306 40.95 -8.55 0.58
N GLN A 307 40.69 -8.72 1.88
CA GLN A 307 39.38 -9.08 2.42
C GLN A 307 38.29 -8.02 2.16
N TYR A 308 38.66 -6.79 1.78
CA TYR A 308 37.71 -5.74 1.41
C TYR A 308 37.17 -5.88 -0.01
N ASP A 309 37.68 -6.80 -0.82
CA ASP A 309 37.35 -6.89 -2.25
C ASP A 309 37.40 -5.51 -2.92
N THR A 310 38.60 -4.92 -2.94
CA THR A 310 38.84 -3.51 -3.32
C THR A 310 38.34 -3.18 -4.72
N HIS A 311 38.32 -4.17 -5.62
CA HIS A 311 37.76 -4.03 -6.96
C HIS A 311 36.24 -3.79 -6.93
N ARG A 312 35.48 -4.62 -6.20
CA ARG A 312 34.01 -4.44 -6.07
C ARG A 312 33.66 -3.18 -5.27
N LEU A 313 34.43 -2.89 -4.22
CA LEU A 313 34.27 -1.67 -3.45
C LEU A 313 34.44 -0.42 -4.34
N ALA A 314 35.45 -0.40 -5.21
CA ALA A 314 35.65 0.68 -6.18
C ALA A 314 34.43 0.84 -7.11
N LYS A 315 33.90 -0.26 -7.65
CA LYS A 315 32.70 -0.24 -8.50
C LYS A 315 31.49 0.38 -7.80
N ILE A 316 31.27 0.04 -6.53
CA ILE A 316 30.18 0.60 -5.71
C ILE A 316 30.37 2.11 -5.51
N MET A 317 31.57 2.53 -5.09
CA MET A 317 31.85 3.95 -4.80
C MET A 317 31.76 4.82 -6.06
N GLN A 318 32.14 4.27 -7.22
CA GLN A 318 32.07 4.92 -8.54
C GLN A 318 30.69 4.87 -9.20
N ARG A 319 29.65 4.36 -8.52
CA ARG A 319 28.26 4.26 -9.03
C ARG A 319 28.12 3.45 -10.31
N GLN A 320 28.90 2.38 -10.45
CA GLN A 320 28.66 1.44 -11.54
C GLN A 320 27.33 0.70 -11.29
N GLN A 321 26.41 0.79 -12.25
CA GLN A 321 25.06 0.24 -12.18
C GLN A 321 24.99 -1.24 -12.59
N GLU A 322 26.12 -1.85 -12.97
CA GLU A 322 26.21 -3.25 -13.37
C GLU A 322 25.81 -4.18 -12.21
N VAL A 323 24.83 -5.04 -12.45
CA VAL A 323 24.29 -6.00 -11.48
C VAL A 323 25.21 -7.23 -11.42
N TRP A 324 25.57 -7.68 -10.22
CA TRP A 324 26.48 -8.82 -10.05
C TRP A 324 25.77 -10.17 -10.22
N MET A 325 25.41 -10.47 -11.47
CA MET A 325 24.68 -11.69 -11.87
C MET A 325 25.39 -12.98 -11.48
N GLU A 326 26.70 -12.96 -11.24
CA GLU A 326 27.46 -14.14 -10.79
C GLU A 326 27.06 -14.63 -9.39
N HIS A 327 26.35 -13.82 -8.60
CA HIS A 327 25.84 -14.19 -7.28
C HIS A 327 24.36 -14.56 -7.30
N VAL A 328 23.72 -14.60 -8.47
CA VAL A 328 22.31 -14.97 -8.61
C VAL A 328 22.22 -16.40 -9.13
N ASP A 329 21.46 -17.24 -8.45
CA ASP A 329 21.20 -18.61 -8.87
C ASP A 329 20.18 -18.66 -10.02
N ILE A 330 20.63 -18.29 -11.22
CA ILE A 330 19.78 -18.25 -12.42
C ILE A 330 19.28 -19.65 -12.80
N GLU A 331 20.07 -20.68 -12.57
CA GLU A 331 19.71 -22.08 -12.88
C GLU A 331 18.51 -22.53 -12.05
N ARG A 332 18.51 -22.26 -10.73
CA ARG A 332 17.36 -22.51 -9.87
C ARG A 332 16.11 -21.75 -10.32
N VAL A 333 16.24 -20.47 -10.64
CA VAL A 333 15.09 -19.65 -11.07
C VAL A 333 14.50 -20.17 -12.39
N GLN A 334 15.34 -20.61 -13.32
CA GLN A 334 14.89 -21.25 -14.57
C GLN A 334 14.21 -22.60 -14.32
N HIS A 335 14.70 -23.37 -13.35
CA HIS A 335 14.08 -24.64 -12.97
C HIS A 335 12.68 -24.45 -12.38
N GLU A 336 12.54 -23.54 -11.40
CA GLU A 336 11.24 -23.20 -10.80
C GLU A 336 10.22 -22.76 -11.86
N LEU A 337 10.67 -21.96 -12.84
CA LEU A 337 9.86 -21.58 -14.00
C LEU A 337 9.43 -22.79 -14.85
N GLN A 338 10.34 -23.73 -15.09
CA GLN A 338 10.07 -24.92 -15.88
C GLN A 338 9.10 -25.87 -15.15
N GLU A 339 9.16 -25.98 -13.83
CA GLU A 339 8.21 -26.75 -13.03
C GLU A 339 6.79 -26.19 -13.16
N GLU A 340 6.62 -24.87 -13.06
CA GLU A 340 5.33 -24.20 -13.25
C GLU A 340 4.75 -24.41 -14.65
N LEU A 341 5.61 -24.35 -15.68
CA LEU A 341 5.23 -24.69 -17.05
C LEU A 341 4.83 -26.17 -17.19
N SER A 342 5.53 -27.07 -16.51
CA SER A 342 5.21 -28.51 -16.53
C SER A 342 3.86 -28.79 -15.88
N LEU A 343 3.53 -28.11 -14.78
CA LEU A 343 2.24 -28.19 -14.10
C LEU A 343 1.13 -27.66 -15.01
N TRP A 344 1.36 -26.53 -15.67
CA TRP A 344 0.40 -26.01 -16.65
C TRP A 344 0.19 -26.97 -17.83
N SER A 345 1.26 -27.59 -18.33
CA SER A 345 1.16 -28.61 -19.37
C SER A 345 0.33 -29.81 -18.93
N LYS A 346 0.54 -30.29 -17.69
CA LYS A 346 -0.26 -31.38 -17.09
C LYS A 346 -1.74 -31.02 -17.03
N VAL A 347 -2.08 -29.83 -16.50
CA VAL A 347 -3.47 -29.34 -16.43
C VAL A 347 -4.09 -29.20 -17.82
N LYS A 348 -3.34 -28.72 -18.82
CA LYS A 348 -3.82 -28.63 -20.21
C LYS A 348 -4.00 -30.02 -20.86
N SER A 349 -3.16 -30.98 -20.49
CA SER A 349 -3.18 -32.34 -21.02
C SER A 349 -4.16 -33.28 -20.32
N GLU A 350 -4.66 -32.90 -19.14
CA GLU A 350 -5.70 -33.64 -18.42
C GLU A 350 -6.98 -33.61 -19.27
N PRO A 351 -7.43 -34.75 -19.81
CA PRO A 351 -8.73 -34.79 -20.46
C PRO A 351 -9.78 -34.52 -19.37
N ALA A 352 -10.78 -33.68 -19.67
CA ALA A 352 -11.93 -33.40 -18.82
C ALA A 352 -12.86 -34.63 -18.66
N ILE A 353 -12.30 -35.81 -18.36
CA ILE A 353 -12.96 -37.10 -18.27
C ILE A 353 -12.39 -37.83 -17.06
N SER A 354 -12.78 -37.39 -15.86
CA SER A 354 -12.63 -38.17 -14.62
C SER A 354 -13.67 -37.75 -13.58
N GLN A 355 -14.91 -37.50 -14.03
CA GLN A 355 -16.07 -37.63 -13.16
C GLN A 355 -17.09 -38.53 -13.88
N ASN A 356 -17.43 -39.63 -13.23
CA ASN A 356 -18.33 -40.71 -13.66
C ASN A 356 -17.78 -41.73 -14.66
N THR A 357 -16.91 -42.61 -14.16
CA THR A 357 -16.88 -44.01 -14.59
C THR A 357 -18.24 -44.66 -14.36
N ASN A 358 -19.02 -44.79 -15.43
CA ASN A 358 -19.78 -45.98 -15.78
C ASN A 358 -20.44 -45.72 -17.13
N PHE A 359 -19.79 -46.14 -18.22
CA PHE A 359 -20.46 -46.89 -19.30
C PHE A 359 -19.40 -47.54 -20.17
N SER A 360 -19.40 -48.86 -20.13
CA SER A 360 -18.68 -49.75 -21.03
C SER A 360 -19.30 -49.71 -22.43
N ILE A 361 -18.52 -50.21 -23.39
CA ILE A 361 -18.87 -50.89 -24.64
C ILE A 361 -18.44 -50.12 -25.92
N PHE A 362 -17.34 -50.63 -26.49
CA PHE A 362 -17.04 -50.76 -27.92
C PHE A 362 -17.68 -49.75 -28.89
N THR A 363 -16.85 -48.85 -29.46
CA THR A 363 -17.10 -48.33 -30.82
C THR A 363 -15.79 -48.14 -31.57
N ASP A 364 -15.67 -48.85 -32.69
CA ASP A 364 -14.57 -48.79 -33.65
C ASP A 364 -14.23 -47.34 -34.06
N PHE A 365 -12.99 -46.93 -33.80
CA PHE A 365 -12.52 -45.57 -34.08
C PHE A 365 -12.28 -45.29 -35.58
N ILE A 366 -12.25 -46.32 -36.41
CA ILE A 366 -11.80 -46.26 -37.82
C ILE A 366 -12.95 -45.97 -38.80
N ASN A 367 -14.24 -46.06 -38.41
CA ASN A 367 -15.36 -45.91 -39.37
C ASN A 367 -15.78 -44.43 -39.58
N PRO A 368 -15.63 -43.86 -40.79
CA PRO A 368 -15.98 -42.46 -41.09
C PRO A 368 -17.49 -42.20 -41.11
N LEU A 369 -18.33 -43.21 -41.38
CA LEU A 369 -19.80 -43.03 -41.36
C LEU A 369 -20.33 -42.91 -39.92
N ALA A 370 -19.70 -43.58 -38.96
CA ALA A 370 -19.98 -43.45 -37.54
C ALA A 370 -19.36 -42.20 -36.89
N ALA A 371 -18.45 -41.50 -37.59
CA ALA A 371 -17.84 -40.26 -37.08
C ALA A 371 -18.86 -39.12 -36.98
N ARG A 372 -19.77 -39.00 -37.97
CA ARG A 372 -20.80 -37.96 -37.97
C ARG A 372 -21.77 -38.10 -36.80
N GLU A 373 -22.20 -39.33 -36.50
CA GLU A 373 -23.10 -39.57 -35.36
C GLU A 373 -22.40 -39.36 -34.02
N ARG A 374 -21.12 -39.75 -33.89
CA ARG A 374 -20.30 -39.46 -32.70
C ARG A 374 -20.12 -37.96 -32.48
N ILE A 375 -19.82 -37.21 -33.54
CA ILE A 375 -19.68 -35.75 -33.49
C ILE A 375 -21.01 -35.11 -33.09
N LEU A 376 -22.13 -35.52 -33.69
CA LEU A 376 -23.45 -34.98 -33.35
C LEU A 376 -23.90 -35.33 -31.92
N THR A 377 -23.58 -36.53 -31.43
CA THR A 377 -23.88 -36.91 -30.04
C THR A 377 -22.97 -36.21 -29.03
N HIS A 378 -21.70 -35.93 -29.37
CA HIS A 378 -20.83 -35.07 -28.57
C HIS A 378 -21.30 -33.60 -28.58
N LEU A 379 -21.68 -33.05 -29.74
CA LEU A 379 -22.18 -31.68 -29.87
C LEU A 379 -23.48 -31.46 -29.11
N ARG A 380 -24.35 -32.48 -29.00
CA ARG A 380 -25.58 -32.44 -28.19
C ARG A 380 -25.34 -32.50 -26.68
N LYS A 381 -24.14 -32.89 -26.23
CA LYS A 381 -23.75 -32.90 -24.80
C LYS A 381 -23.18 -31.56 -24.34
N HIS A 382 -22.82 -30.67 -25.26
CA HIS A 382 -22.46 -29.29 -24.94
C HIS A 382 -23.74 -28.46 -24.84
N ASP A 383 -23.83 -27.60 -23.82
CA ASP A 383 -24.88 -26.60 -23.77
C ASP A 383 -24.86 -25.78 -25.07
N ALA A 384 -26.04 -25.47 -25.60
CA ALA A 384 -26.14 -24.69 -26.84
C ALA A 384 -25.27 -23.44 -26.71
N PRO A 385 -24.48 -23.08 -27.74
CA PRO A 385 -23.66 -21.87 -27.69
C PRO A 385 -24.57 -20.71 -27.29
N GLN A 386 -24.27 -20.08 -26.16
CA GLN A 386 -24.99 -18.89 -25.72
C GLN A 386 -24.95 -17.91 -26.88
N GLY A 387 -26.13 -17.46 -27.32
CA GLY A 387 -26.23 -16.46 -28.39
C GLY A 387 -25.34 -15.27 -28.06
N ALA A 388 -24.84 -14.59 -29.10
CA ALA A 388 -24.07 -13.36 -28.92
C ALA A 388 -24.75 -12.48 -27.87
N LEU A 389 -24.02 -12.14 -26.80
CA LEU A 389 -24.53 -11.30 -25.73
C LEU A 389 -25.21 -10.09 -26.38
N LEU A 390 -26.47 -9.85 -26.06
CA LEU A 390 -27.19 -8.70 -26.55
C LEU A 390 -26.34 -7.47 -26.24
N LEU A 391 -25.97 -6.72 -27.27
CA LEU A 391 -25.31 -5.42 -27.12
C LEU A 391 -26.29 -4.53 -26.35
N VAL A 392 -26.13 -4.45 -25.03
CA VAL A 392 -26.86 -3.49 -24.22
C VAL A 392 -26.24 -2.13 -24.53
N PRO A 393 -27.02 -1.15 -25.03
CA PRO A 393 -26.52 0.21 -25.18
C PRO A 393 -25.98 0.66 -23.82
N MET A 394 -24.69 1.00 -23.78
CA MET A 394 -24.04 1.45 -22.56
C MET A 394 -24.67 2.79 -22.16
N LYS A 395 -25.60 2.76 -21.20
CA LYS A 395 -26.18 3.97 -20.63
C LYS A 395 -25.10 4.63 -19.77
N ALA A 396 -24.94 5.96 -19.91
CA ALA A 396 -24.04 6.70 -19.05
C ALA A 396 -24.39 6.41 -17.58
N PRO A 397 -23.40 6.06 -16.73
CA PRO A 397 -23.66 5.66 -15.34
C PRO A 397 -24.24 6.81 -14.51
N VAL A 398 -24.02 8.07 -14.92
CA VAL A 398 -24.56 9.25 -14.26
C VAL A 398 -25.53 9.98 -15.20
N PRO A 399 -26.71 10.41 -14.73
CA PRO A 399 -27.64 11.21 -15.54
C PRO A 399 -27.01 12.54 -16.01
N ASP A 400 -27.47 13.05 -17.16
CA ASP A 400 -27.06 14.36 -17.65
C ASP A 400 -27.70 15.49 -16.84
N ILE A 401 -26.99 16.61 -16.71
CA ILE A 401 -27.49 17.81 -16.03
C ILE A 401 -28.45 18.57 -16.96
N PRO A 402 -29.73 18.76 -16.58
CA PRO A 402 -30.67 19.54 -17.39
C PRO A 402 -30.23 21.01 -17.46
N THR A 403 -30.12 21.59 -18.65
CA THR A 403 -29.67 22.98 -18.82
C THR A 403 -30.57 23.99 -18.08
N GLU A 404 -31.87 23.69 -17.97
CA GLU A 404 -32.85 24.50 -17.23
C GLU A 404 -32.52 24.61 -15.73
N SER A 405 -31.88 23.58 -15.15
CA SER A 405 -31.47 23.57 -13.74
C SER A 405 -30.43 24.65 -13.42
N LEU A 406 -29.69 25.15 -14.41
CA LEU A 406 -28.67 26.18 -14.20
C LEU A 406 -29.27 27.57 -13.98
N SER A 407 -30.55 27.77 -14.32
CA SER A 407 -31.24 29.07 -14.21
C SER A 407 -32.54 29.01 -13.39
N ASP A 408 -33.09 27.82 -13.13
CA ASP A 408 -34.28 27.62 -12.30
C ASP A 408 -33.93 27.09 -10.89
N GLU A 409 -34.30 27.87 -9.88
CA GLU A 409 -34.09 27.57 -8.45
C GLU A 409 -34.81 26.30 -7.98
N LYS A 410 -36.03 26.05 -8.46
CA LYS A 410 -36.83 24.90 -8.01
C LYS A 410 -36.27 23.59 -8.57
N ILE A 411 -35.87 23.61 -9.85
CA ILE A 411 -35.30 22.46 -10.53
C ILE A 411 -33.93 22.12 -9.93
N SER A 412 -33.06 23.11 -9.74
CA SER A 412 -31.76 22.92 -9.09
C SER A 412 -31.88 22.40 -7.67
N THR A 413 -32.77 22.96 -6.86
CA THR A 413 -32.98 22.53 -5.47
C THR A 413 -33.44 21.08 -5.41
N ALA A 414 -34.42 20.69 -6.24
CA ALA A 414 -34.90 19.31 -6.27
C ALA A 414 -33.82 18.32 -6.71
N LEU A 415 -33.02 18.69 -7.72
CA LEU A 415 -31.93 17.87 -8.24
C LEU A 415 -30.88 17.58 -7.16
N VAL A 416 -30.40 18.63 -6.49
CA VAL A 416 -29.36 18.50 -5.47
C VAL A 416 -29.91 17.85 -4.19
N GLN A 417 -31.18 18.09 -3.83
CA GLN A 417 -31.78 17.55 -2.61
C GLN A 417 -31.72 16.02 -2.54
N GLU A 418 -32.07 15.35 -3.65
CA GLU A 418 -32.12 13.89 -3.69
C GLU A 418 -30.72 13.28 -3.48
N ASP A 419 -29.72 13.87 -4.11
CA ASP A 419 -28.35 13.38 -4.04
C ASP A 419 -27.68 13.66 -2.70
N LEU A 420 -27.89 14.86 -2.15
CA LEU A 420 -27.42 15.18 -0.81
C LEU A 420 -28.07 14.31 0.27
N ALA A 421 -29.35 13.93 0.10
CA ALA A 421 -30.04 13.03 1.02
C ALA A 421 -29.42 11.62 1.02
N LYS A 422 -28.99 11.11 -0.14
CA LYS A 422 -28.26 9.83 -0.23
C LYS A 422 -26.92 9.89 0.51
N LEU A 423 -26.17 10.97 0.33
CA LEU A 423 -24.88 11.19 1.00
C LEU A 423 -25.05 11.32 2.52
N GLN A 424 -26.03 12.09 2.98
CA GLN A 424 -26.34 12.24 4.40
C GLN A 424 -26.80 10.91 5.03
N HIS A 425 -27.63 10.15 4.31
CA HIS A 425 -28.05 8.83 4.79
C HIS A 425 -26.87 7.89 4.99
N GLN A 426 -25.90 7.89 4.06
CA GLN A 426 -24.69 7.08 4.21
C GLN A 426 -23.84 7.52 5.40
N ALA A 427 -23.67 8.83 5.62
CA ALA A 427 -22.95 9.33 6.80
C ALA A 427 -23.60 8.85 8.10
N LYS A 428 -24.94 8.90 8.18
CA LYS A 428 -25.70 8.40 9.32
C LYS A 428 -25.50 6.90 9.55
N LEU A 429 -25.51 6.09 8.49
CA LEU A 429 -25.22 4.67 8.58
C LEU A 429 -23.79 4.40 9.10
N ALA A 430 -22.81 5.19 8.65
CA ALA A 430 -21.44 5.10 9.12
C ALA A 430 -21.33 5.44 10.62
N THR A 431 -21.97 6.51 11.09
CA THR A 431 -22.00 6.87 12.52
C THR A 431 -22.65 5.77 13.37
N VAL A 432 -23.74 5.17 12.90
CA VAL A 432 -24.41 4.05 13.59
C VAL A 432 -23.48 2.85 13.72
N ARG A 433 -22.76 2.50 12.66
CA ARG A 433 -21.78 1.39 12.69
C ARG A 433 -20.63 1.67 13.64
N GLU A 434 -20.09 2.90 13.62
CA GLU A 434 -19.05 3.31 14.56
C GLU A 434 -19.54 3.18 16.01
N THR A 435 -20.77 3.61 16.29
CA THR A 435 -21.37 3.50 17.63
C THR A 435 -21.55 2.04 18.05
N GLN A 436 -22.01 1.18 17.12
CA GLN A 436 -22.13 -0.27 17.38
C GLN A 436 -20.78 -0.91 17.68
N GLN A 437 -19.72 -0.51 16.96
CA GLN A 437 -18.36 -1.01 17.18
C GLN A 437 -17.90 -0.65 18.60
N VAL A 438 -18.09 0.61 19.02
CA VAL A 438 -17.75 1.06 20.38
C VAL A 438 -18.50 0.26 21.45
N VAL A 439 -19.78 -0.03 21.24
CA VAL A 439 -20.59 -0.82 22.19
C VAL A 439 -20.03 -2.25 22.32
N LEU A 440 -19.76 -2.93 21.21
CA LEU A 440 -19.23 -4.30 21.21
C LEU A 440 -17.83 -4.37 21.83
N ASP A 441 -16.97 -3.39 21.54
CA ASP A 441 -15.62 -3.33 22.10
C ASP A 441 -15.67 -3.08 23.62
N ASN A 442 -16.59 -2.22 24.10
CA ASN A 442 -16.80 -2.01 25.53
C ASN A 442 -17.32 -3.28 26.23
N GLU A 443 -18.29 -3.99 25.65
CA GLU A 443 -18.78 -5.25 26.21
C GLU A 443 -17.65 -6.29 26.30
N LEU A 444 -16.80 -6.36 25.28
CA LEU A 444 -15.62 -7.22 25.31
C LEU A 444 -14.66 -6.84 26.46
N LEU A 445 -14.43 -5.55 26.68
CA LEU A 445 -13.58 -5.05 27.78
C LEU A 445 -14.17 -5.36 29.15
N GLU A 446 -15.50 -5.38 29.31
CA GLU A 446 -16.18 -5.72 30.56
C GLU A 446 -16.16 -7.22 30.87
N VAL A 447 -16.28 -8.07 29.84
CA VAL A 447 -16.36 -9.54 29.98
C VAL A 447 -14.96 -10.16 30.11
N LEU A 448 -13.94 -9.60 29.45
CA LEU A 448 -12.59 -10.17 29.41
C LEU A 448 -11.96 -10.42 30.80
N PRO A 449 -12.08 -9.53 31.81
CA PRO A 449 -11.54 -9.76 33.15
C PRO A 449 -12.21 -10.93 33.88
N GLN A 450 -13.43 -11.31 33.49
CA GLN A 450 -14.21 -12.36 34.12
C GLN A 450 -13.84 -13.76 33.61
N LEU A 451 -12.98 -13.86 32.59
CA LEU A 451 -12.62 -15.14 31.96
C LEU A 451 -11.96 -16.12 32.94
N TYR A 452 -11.26 -15.58 33.95
CA TYR A 452 -10.54 -16.38 34.92
C TYR A 452 -10.93 -16.00 36.34
N ILE A 453 -11.15 -17.01 37.17
CA ILE A 453 -11.42 -16.85 38.59
C ILE A 453 -10.51 -17.74 39.40
N ASN A 454 -10.13 -17.29 40.59
CA ASN A 454 -9.41 -18.10 41.55
C ASN A 454 -10.41 -18.97 42.33
N ARG A 455 -10.19 -20.28 42.36
CA ARG A 455 -10.93 -21.24 43.19
C ARG A 455 -9.97 -22.09 44.00
N GLU A 456 -10.40 -22.50 45.18
CA GLU A 456 -9.63 -23.43 46.01
C GLU A 456 -9.69 -24.84 45.43
N ASP A 457 -8.52 -25.44 45.25
CA ASP A 457 -8.34 -26.83 44.83
C ASP A 457 -7.56 -27.61 45.90
N GLN A 458 -7.73 -28.92 45.88
CA GLN A 458 -7.00 -29.84 46.77
C GLN A 458 -6.13 -30.79 45.96
N LEU A 459 -4.86 -30.88 46.33
CA LEU A 459 -3.94 -31.89 45.79
C LEU A 459 -3.59 -32.87 46.91
N SER A 460 -3.99 -34.13 46.73
CA SER A 460 -3.59 -35.20 47.64
C SER A 460 -2.36 -35.92 47.06
N MET A 461 -1.30 -36.01 47.85
CA MET A 461 -0.09 -36.74 47.50
C MET A 461 0.20 -37.84 48.52
N GLN A 462 0.64 -38.98 48.01
CA GLN A 462 1.06 -40.11 48.83
C GLN A 462 2.58 -40.07 48.98
N LEU A 463 3.04 -39.91 50.22
CA LEU A 463 4.45 -40.02 50.55
C LEU A 463 4.75 -41.44 51.02
N GLU A 464 5.48 -42.18 50.18
CA GLU A 464 5.96 -43.51 50.52
C GLU A 464 7.09 -43.44 51.55
N CYS A 465 6.91 -44.13 52.67
CA CYS A 465 7.94 -44.26 53.68
C CYS A 465 8.75 -45.54 53.44
N ARG A 466 10.06 -45.39 53.21
CA ARG A 466 10.99 -46.52 52.99
C ARG A 466 11.44 -47.22 54.29
N GLY A 467 10.92 -46.81 55.45
CA GLY A 467 11.33 -47.31 56.76
C GLY A 467 12.78 -46.95 57.12
N LYS A 468 13.11 -47.00 58.41
CA LYS A 468 14.51 -46.95 58.90
C LYS A 468 14.64 -47.91 60.08
N GLY A 469 15.69 -48.75 60.07
CA GLY A 469 16.06 -49.58 61.22
C GLY A 469 15.21 -50.83 61.46
N GLY A 470 14.74 -51.52 60.41
CA GLY A 470 14.16 -52.87 60.53
C GLY A 470 12.69 -52.95 60.99
N GLN A 471 11.98 -51.82 61.10
CA GLN A 471 10.52 -51.80 61.34
C GLN A 471 9.77 -51.63 60.01
N PRO A 472 8.79 -52.49 59.68
CA PRO A 472 8.01 -52.35 58.45
C PRO A 472 7.09 -51.11 58.52
N CYS A 473 7.04 -50.36 57.42
CA CYS A 473 6.16 -49.20 57.28
C CYS A 473 4.67 -49.62 57.30
N GLN A 474 3.83 -48.89 58.04
CA GLN A 474 2.38 -49.18 58.17
C GLN A 474 1.54 -48.71 56.97
N GLY A 475 2.12 -47.96 56.04
CA GLY A 475 1.46 -47.46 54.82
C GLY A 475 1.97 -46.08 54.39
N PRO A 476 1.66 -45.64 53.16
CA PRO A 476 2.01 -44.30 52.69
C PRO A 476 1.23 -43.23 53.46
N ALA A 477 1.87 -42.08 53.73
CA ALA A 477 1.20 -40.93 54.35
C ALA A 477 0.48 -40.10 53.27
N HIS A 478 -0.82 -39.84 53.46
CA HIS A 478 -1.61 -38.99 52.57
C HIS A 478 -1.55 -37.54 53.04
N ILE A 479 -0.91 -36.67 52.27
CA ILE A 479 -0.89 -35.22 52.52
C ILE A 479 -1.84 -34.56 51.53
N THR A 480 -2.80 -33.79 52.05
CA THR A 480 -3.68 -32.96 51.23
C THR A 480 -3.27 -31.50 51.36
N VAL A 481 -2.91 -30.87 50.25
CA VAL A 481 -2.56 -29.46 50.17
C VAL A 481 -3.71 -28.70 49.53
N THR A 482 -4.25 -27.71 50.23
CA THR A 482 -5.24 -26.76 49.71
C THR A 482 -4.52 -25.55 49.11
N TYR A 483 -4.83 -25.18 47.88
CA TYR A 483 -4.22 -24.04 47.21
C TYR A 483 -5.19 -23.35 46.25
N SER A 484 -4.99 -22.07 46.00
CA SER A 484 -5.81 -21.31 45.05
C SER A 484 -5.31 -21.54 43.63
N ARG A 485 -6.17 -22.09 42.76
CA ARG A 485 -5.88 -22.30 41.33
C ARG A 485 -6.76 -21.39 40.47
N MET A 486 -6.15 -20.81 39.45
CA MET A 486 -6.83 -20.05 38.40
C MET A 486 -7.62 -21.00 37.49
N HIS A 487 -8.93 -20.80 37.42
CA HIS A 487 -9.86 -21.56 36.59
C HIS A 487 -10.44 -20.69 35.49
N LYS A 488 -10.50 -21.26 34.29
CA LYS A 488 -11.15 -20.63 33.14
C LYS A 488 -12.65 -20.90 33.18
N LEU A 489 -13.47 -19.88 32.92
CA LEU A 489 -14.92 -20.01 32.83
C LEU A 489 -15.36 -20.22 31.37
N ASP A 490 -15.79 -21.43 31.03
CA ASP A 490 -16.27 -21.78 29.68
C ASP A 490 -17.46 -20.92 29.20
N PRO A 491 -18.46 -20.56 30.05
CA PRO A 491 -19.54 -19.67 29.64
C PRO A 491 -19.03 -18.29 29.19
N VAL A 492 -18.06 -17.73 29.92
CA VAL A 492 -17.44 -16.43 29.62
C VAL A 492 -16.59 -16.53 28.36
N GLN A 493 -15.88 -17.64 28.17
CA GLN A 493 -15.15 -17.91 26.92
C GLN A 493 -16.07 -17.93 25.70
N ASN A 494 -17.24 -18.59 25.81
CA ASN A 494 -18.20 -18.67 24.72
C ASN A 494 -18.78 -17.28 24.41
N GLN A 495 -19.11 -16.48 25.44
CA GLN A 495 -19.56 -15.11 25.26
C GLN A 495 -18.50 -14.25 24.56
N ILE A 496 -17.24 -14.33 24.97
CA ILE A 496 -16.12 -13.63 24.30
C ILE A 496 -15.99 -14.06 22.83
N GLN A 497 -16.20 -15.35 22.54
CA GLN A 497 -16.12 -15.85 21.17
C GLN A 497 -17.26 -15.32 20.30
N CYS A 498 -18.48 -15.24 20.84
CA CYS A 498 -19.63 -14.60 20.18
C CYS A 498 -19.33 -13.12 19.89
N LEU A 499 -18.89 -12.35 20.90
CA LEU A 499 -18.55 -10.92 20.72
C LEU A 499 -17.47 -10.71 19.67
N LYS A 500 -16.43 -11.55 19.66
CA LYS A 500 -15.39 -11.50 18.62
C LYS A 500 -15.93 -11.81 17.23
N SER A 501 -16.93 -12.68 17.12
CA SER A 501 -17.59 -12.97 15.84
C SER A 501 -18.40 -11.76 15.36
N ASP A 502 -19.17 -11.15 16.25
CA ASP A 502 -20.02 -9.99 15.94
C ASP A 502 -19.18 -8.78 15.53
N ILE A 503 -18.07 -8.51 16.24
CA ILE A 503 -17.09 -7.48 15.87
C ILE A 503 -16.53 -7.75 14.47
N LYS A 504 -16.11 -8.98 14.18
CA LYS A 504 -15.59 -9.34 12.84
C LYS A 504 -16.63 -9.16 11.75
N GLN A 505 -17.89 -9.51 12.03
CA GLN A 505 -18.99 -9.34 11.09
C GLN A 505 -19.24 -7.85 10.80
N LEU A 506 -19.29 -7.01 11.83
CA LEU A 506 -19.46 -5.57 11.68
C LEU A 506 -18.32 -4.93 10.89
N GLN A 507 -17.07 -5.36 11.13
CA GLN A 507 -15.90 -4.92 10.38
C GLN A 507 -15.95 -5.36 8.91
N ALA A 508 -16.37 -6.61 8.64
CA ALA A 508 -16.55 -7.11 7.27
C ALA A 508 -17.63 -6.31 6.52
N ASP A 509 -18.73 -5.97 7.18
CA ASP A 509 -19.80 -5.12 6.62
C ASP A 509 -19.33 -3.68 6.37
N GLY A 510 -18.38 -3.19 7.17
CA GLY A 510 -17.76 -1.87 6.99
C GLY A 510 -16.82 -1.76 5.79
N ILE A 511 -16.23 -2.88 5.33
CA ILE A 511 -15.28 -2.91 4.20
C ILE A 511 -16.00 -3.13 2.85
N LYS A 512 -17.28 -3.49 2.86
CA LYS A 512 -18.07 -3.66 1.63
C LYS A 512 -18.07 -2.37 0.81
N ALA A 513 -17.96 -2.54 -0.52
CA ALA A 513 -18.00 -1.41 -1.44
C ALA A 513 -19.28 -0.59 -1.26
N PRO A 514 -19.20 0.75 -1.28
CA PRO A 514 -20.39 1.58 -1.17
C PRO A 514 -21.32 1.34 -2.37
N PRO A 515 -22.65 1.51 -2.20
CA PRO A 515 -23.60 1.40 -3.30
C PRO A 515 -23.25 2.34 -4.45
N GLN A 516 -23.41 1.88 -5.69
CA GLN A 516 -23.15 2.68 -6.89
C GLN A 516 -23.94 4.00 -6.89
N SER A 517 -25.17 3.98 -6.39
CA SER A 517 -26.04 5.16 -6.26
C SER A 517 -25.43 6.29 -5.42
N LEU A 518 -24.50 5.98 -4.50
CA LEU A 518 -23.79 6.99 -3.72
C LEU A 518 -22.74 7.71 -4.57
N ALA A 519 -21.99 6.94 -5.37
CA ALA A 519 -21.01 7.50 -6.30
C ALA A 519 -21.71 8.32 -7.38
N GLU A 520 -22.83 7.83 -7.91
CA GLU A 520 -23.66 8.56 -8.87
C GLU A 520 -24.16 9.88 -8.28
N ALA A 521 -24.68 9.89 -7.05
CA ALA A 521 -25.16 11.10 -6.39
C ALA A 521 -24.05 12.15 -6.19
N ALA A 522 -22.87 11.72 -5.75
CA ALA A 522 -21.71 12.61 -5.58
C ALA A 522 -21.28 13.21 -6.93
N VAL A 523 -21.09 12.37 -7.95
CA VAL A 523 -20.65 12.82 -9.28
C VAL A 523 -21.70 13.68 -9.96
N HIS A 524 -22.99 13.36 -9.81
CA HIS A 524 -24.08 14.15 -10.37
C HIS A 524 -24.12 15.55 -9.75
N THR A 525 -23.98 15.66 -8.42
CA THR A 525 -23.89 16.96 -7.74
C THR A 525 -22.64 17.75 -8.18
N GLU A 526 -21.49 17.09 -8.32
CA GLU A 526 -20.25 17.73 -8.80
C GLU A 526 -20.37 18.21 -10.25
N ASN A 527 -20.96 17.40 -11.13
CA ASN A 527 -21.23 17.76 -12.52
C ASN A 527 -22.16 18.98 -12.60
N PHE A 528 -23.19 19.02 -11.74
CA PHE A 528 -24.09 20.16 -11.63
C PHE A 528 -23.34 21.44 -11.18
N ILE A 529 -22.56 21.38 -10.10
CA ILE A 529 -21.77 22.52 -9.62
C ILE A 529 -20.78 22.99 -10.69
N THR A 530 -20.12 22.06 -11.37
CA THR A 530 -19.16 22.35 -12.44
C THR A 530 -19.84 23.06 -13.62
N ALA A 531 -20.99 22.53 -14.06
CA ALA A 531 -21.79 23.14 -15.11
C ALA A 531 -22.26 24.55 -14.73
N LEU A 532 -22.69 24.73 -13.47
CA LEU A 532 -23.15 26.00 -12.93
C LEU A 532 -22.03 27.05 -12.88
N VAL A 533 -20.86 26.69 -12.37
CA VAL A 533 -19.68 27.57 -12.33
C VAL A 533 -19.23 27.96 -13.73
N ASN A 534 -19.19 26.99 -14.66
CA ASN A 534 -18.79 27.27 -16.04
C ASN A 534 -19.80 28.16 -16.76
N ALA A 535 -21.11 27.91 -16.58
CA ALA A 535 -22.15 28.76 -17.13
C ALA A 535 -22.06 30.19 -16.60
N TYR A 536 -21.82 30.37 -15.29
CA TYR A 536 -21.65 31.68 -14.68
C TYR A 536 -20.39 32.41 -15.18
N LYS A 537 -19.26 31.72 -15.32
CA LYS A 537 -18.01 32.30 -15.83
C LYS A 537 -18.11 32.72 -17.28
N LEU A 538 -18.81 31.94 -18.11
CA LEU A 538 -19.00 32.25 -19.53
C LEU A 538 -19.98 33.41 -19.71
N ASN A 539 -21.12 33.38 -19.01
CA ASN A 539 -22.17 34.39 -19.10
C ASN A 539 -22.76 34.69 -17.70
N PRO A 540 -22.20 35.67 -16.96
CA PRO A 540 -22.73 36.04 -15.66
C PRO A 540 -24.17 36.55 -15.78
N SER A 541 -25.13 35.79 -15.23
CA SER A 541 -26.55 36.18 -15.21
C SER A 541 -27.10 36.22 -13.78
N PRO A 542 -28.06 37.11 -13.47
CA PRO A 542 -28.70 37.15 -12.15
C PRO A 542 -29.41 35.84 -11.80
N ALA A 543 -29.95 35.12 -12.79
CA ALA A 543 -30.62 33.84 -12.58
C ALA A 543 -29.63 32.75 -12.15
N ILE A 544 -28.49 32.64 -12.84
CA ILE A 544 -27.43 31.67 -12.50
C ILE A 544 -26.81 31.99 -11.14
N LEU A 545 -26.59 33.28 -10.84
CA LEU A 545 -26.12 33.73 -9.54
C LEU A 545 -27.08 33.30 -8.42
N LYS A 546 -28.38 33.49 -8.62
CA LYS A 546 -29.41 33.09 -7.65
C LYS A 546 -29.43 31.58 -7.42
N VAL A 547 -29.28 30.78 -8.47
CA VAL A 547 -29.15 29.32 -8.36
C VAL A 547 -27.89 28.94 -7.55
N GLY A 548 -26.74 29.56 -7.85
CA GLY A 548 -25.49 29.32 -7.11
C GLY A 548 -25.59 29.63 -5.62
N ILE A 549 -26.23 30.75 -5.25
CA ILE A 549 -26.49 31.13 -3.86
C ILE A 549 -27.43 30.12 -3.19
N THR A 550 -28.50 29.70 -3.87
CA THR A 550 -29.48 28.75 -3.32
C THR A 550 -28.84 27.40 -3.05
N VAL A 551 -28.09 26.88 -4.02
CA VAL A 551 -27.38 25.59 -3.91
C VAL A 551 -26.32 25.65 -2.81
N PHE A 552 -25.62 26.78 -2.65
CA PHE A 552 -24.69 26.97 -1.54
C PHE A 552 -25.37 26.77 -0.18
N TYR A 553 -26.46 27.49 0.11
CA TYR A 553 -27.15 27.35 1.40
C TYR A 553 -27.82 26.00 1.57
N GLN A 554 -28.28 25.39 0.48
CA GLN A 554 -28.82 24.03 0.52
C GLN A 554 -27.72 23.04 0.96
N ILE A 555 -26.53 23.07 0.35
CA ILE A 555 -25.42 22.21 0.74
C ILE A 555 -25.01 22.45 2.19
N VAL A 556 -24.95 23.72 2.63
CA VAL A 556 -24.69 24.06 4.04
C VAL A 556 -25.73 23.44 4.99
N SER A 557 -27.01 23.42 4.60
CA SER A 557 -28.07 22.83 5.42
C SER A 557 -27.95 21.31 5.64
N PHE A 558 -27.21 20.61 4.77
CA PHE A 558 -26.95 19.18 4.92
C PHE A 558 -25.73 18.87 5.78
N VAL A 559 -24.92 19.88 6.13
CA VAL A 559 -23.77 19.70 7.00
C VAL A 559 -24.23 19.59 8.46
N CYS A 560 -24.26 18.37 8.97
CA CYS A 560 -24.54 18.02 10.35
C CYS A 560 -23.39 17.20 10.98
N GLU A 561 -23.50 16.89 12.28
CA GLU A 561 -22.50 16.10 13.01
C GLU A 561 -22.15 14.78 12.30
N ASP A 562 -23.16 14.04 11.81
CA ASP A 562 -22.95 12.78 11.08
C ASP A 562 -22.10 12.98 9.82
N THR A 563 -22.45 13.97 9.00
CA THR A 563 -21.72 14.26 7.75
C THR A 563 -20.31 14.77 7.99
N GLN A 564 -20.04 15.40 9.14
CA GLN A 564 -18.70 15.84 9.53
C GLN A 564 -17.87 14.71 10.18
N ARG A 565 -18.53 13.80 10.90
CA ARG A 565 -17.91 12.63 11.53
C ARG A 565 -17.49 11.61 10.49
N HIS A 566 -18.33 11.38 9.47
CA HIS A 566 -18.00 10.53 8.34
C HIS A 566 -17.08 11.28 7.37
N PRO A 567 -15.79 10.90 7.23
CA PRO A 567 -14.87 11.78 6.55
C PRO A 567 -15.11 11.94 5.03
N PRO A 568 -15.62 10.96 4.24
CA PRO A 568 -15.89 11.15 2.81
C PRO A 568 -16.91 12.26 2.56
N THR A 569 -18.00 12.26 3.33
CA THR A 569 -19.00 13.33 3.26
C THR A 569 -18.43 14.65 3.76
N ARG A 570 -17.62 14.66 4.82
CA ARG A 570 -16.98 15.89 5.30
C ARG A 570 -16.18 16.55 4.18
N GLN A 571 -15.36 15.79 3.47
CA GLN A 571 -14.57 16.32 2.36
C GLN A 571 -15.44 16.80 1.21
N PHE A 572 -16.43 16.00 0.81
CA PHE A 572 -17.36 16.34 -0.26
C PHE A 572 -18.07 17.68 0.01
N PHE A 573 -18.73 17.79 1.17
CA PHE A 573 -19.46 19.01 1.56
C PHE A 573 -18.51 20.22 1.68
N THR A 574 -17.32 20.02 2.26
CA THR A 574 -16.30 21.09 2.35
C THR A 574 -15.90 21.59 0.96
N SER A 575 -15.61 20.69 0.03
CA SER A 575 -15.23 21.03 -1.35
C SER A 575 -16.34 21.79 -2.09
N CYS A 576 -17.58 21.32 -1.99
CA CYS A 576 -18.72 22.00 -2.62
C CYS A 576 -18.93 23.41 -2.06
N ILE A 577 -18.88 23.55 -0.72
CA ILE A 577 -18.99 24.85 -0.05
C ILE A 577 -17.84 25.77 -0.43
N GLU A 578 -16.63 25.23 -0.59
CA GLU A 578 -15.47 26.02 -0.99
C GLU A 578 -15.62 26.61 -2.39
N ILE A 579 -15.98 25.77 -3.36
CA ILE A 579 -16.17 26.17 -4.77
C ILE A 579 -17.30 27.18 -4.87
N LEU A 580 -18.47 26.86 -4.32
CA LEU A 580 -19.65 27.71 -4.42
C LEU A 580 -19.46 29.01 -3.62
N GLY A 581 -18.86 28.94 -2.44
CA GLY A 581 -18.57 30.10 -1.60
C GLY A 581 -17.63 31.09 -2.28
N GLN A 582 -16.57 30.61 -2.93
CA GLN A 582 -15.65 31.48 -3.67
C GLN A 582 -16.31 32.13 -4.90
N VAL A 583 -17.18 31.41 -5.61
CA VAL A 583 -17.72 31.89 -6.90
C VAL A 583 -19.00 32.71 -6.74
N PHE A 584 -19.90 32.33 -5.83
CA PHE A 584 -21.26 32.87 -5.76
C PHE A 584 -21.57 33.67 -4.49
N ILE A 585 -20.73 33.59 -3.44
CA ILE A 585 -21.02 34.26 -2.15
C ILE A 585 -20.02 35.36 -1.84
N ARG A 586 -18.72 35.07 -2.00
CA ARG A 586 -17.65 36.02 -1.70
C ARG A 586 -17.85 37.33 -2.48
N ASP A 587 -17.75 38.45 -1.77
CA ASP A 587 -17.89 39.81 -2.30
C ASP A 587 -19.28 40.15 -2.87
N VAL A 588 -20.31 39.31 -2.63
CA VAL A 588 -21.70 39.59 -3.01
C VAL A 588 -22.41 40.36 -1.91
N ARG A 589 -22.84 41.59 -2.24
CA ARG A 589 -23.40 42.53 -1.26
C ARG A 589 -24.65 42.01 -0.54
N SER A 590 -25.56 41.36 -1.27
CA SER A 590 -26.81 40.82 -0.71
C SER A 590 -26.58 39.68 0.28
N GLU A 591 -25.45 38.96 0.16
CA GLU A 591 -25.20 37.74 0.92
C GLU A 591 -24.44 37.96 2.24
N CYS A 592 -23.93 39.17 2.49
CA CYS A 592 -23.19 39.46 3.72
C CYS A 592 -24.01 39.23 4.99
N LYS A 593 -25.26 39.70 5.02
CA LYS A 593 -26.17 39.55 6.17
C LYS A 593 -26.74 38.12 6.30
N PRO A 594 -27.22 37.47 5.22
CA PRO A 594 -27.58 36.05 5.25
C PRO A 594 -26.43 35.12 5.70
N MET A 595 -25.20 35.37 5.24
CA MET A 595 -24.02 34.60 5.64
C MET A 595 -23.76 34.73 7.15
N LEU A 596 -23.78 35.95 7.68
CA LEU A 596 -23.63 36.18 9.12
C LEU A 596 -24.69 35.42 9.93
N LYS A 597 -25.96 35.53 9.55
CA LYS A 597 -27.05 34.79 10.20
C LYS A 597 -26.84 33.28 10.15
N THR A 598 -26.39 32.76 9.02
CA THR A 598 -26.12 31.33 8.83
C THR A 598 -25.00 30.85 9.75
N ILE A 599 -23.93 31.63 9.92
CA ILE A 599 -22.83 31.33 10.85
C ILE A 599 -23.32 31.37 12.30
N LEU A 600 -24.13 32.37 12.67
CA LEU A 600 -24.65 32.51 14.03
C LEU A 600 -25.62 31.39 14.41
N LEU A 601 -26.41 30.89 13.45
CA LEU A 601 -27.29 29.73 13.62
C LEU A 601 -26.50 28.41 13.68
N ASN A 602 -25.46 28.28 12.84
CA ASN A 602 -24.63 27.06 12.73
C ASN A 602 -23.20 27.32 13.22
N ARG A 603 -23.05 27.62 14.51
CA ARG A 603 -21.76 28.05 15.11
C ARG A 603 -20.62 27.07 14.87
N HIS A 604 -20.92 25.76 14.84
CA HIS A 604 -19.95 24.70 14.57
C HIS A 604 -19.35 24.75 13.14
N LEU A 605 -20.01 25.47 12.20
CA LEU A 605 -19.55 25.67 10.82
C LEU A 605 -18.76 26.97 10.62
N CYS A 606 -18.50 27.75 11.69
CA CYS A 606 -17.82 29.04 11.58
C CYS A 606 -16.49 28.96 10.83
N ASN A 607 -15.67 27.94 11.10
CA ASN A 607 -14.38 27.74 10.42
C ASN A 607 -14.54 27.54 8.91
N LEU A 608 -15.61 26.87 8.49
CA LEU A 608 -15.89 26.56 7.10
C LEU A 608 -16.51 27.74 6.35
N LEU A 609 -17.36 28.52 7.03
CA LEU A 609 -18.15 29.59 6.40
C LEU A 609 -17.51 30.99 6.51
N SER A 610 -16.72 31.25 7.55
CA SER A 610 -16.08 32.56 7.78
C SER A 610 -15.19 33.09 6.65
N PRO A 611 -14.55 32.27 5.79
CA PRO A 611 -13.81 32.78 4.64
C PRO A 611 -14.68 33.53 3.62
N TYR A 612 -15.98 33.23 3.58
CA TYR A 612 -16.95 33.82 2.63
C TYR A 612 -17.74 34.97 3.24
N PHE A 613 -17.59 35.22 4.54
CA PHE A 613 -18.13 36.41 5.18
C PHE A 613 -17.22 37.61 4.88
N THR A 614 -17.64 38.44 3.91
CA THR A 614 -16.91 39.62 3.43
C THR A 614 -17.64 40.92 3.78
N PRO A 615 -17.67 41.36 5.05
CA PRO A 615 -18.46 42.51 5.49
C PRO A 615 -18.09 43.82 4.78
N ASN A 616 -16.83 43.94 4.32
CA ASN A 616 -16.34 45.09 3.56
C ASN A 616 -17.01 45.25 2.18
N ALA A 617 -17.65 44.20 1.64
CA ALA A 617 -18.40 44.29 0.39
C ALA A 617 -19.68 45.13 0.54
N SER A 618 -20.22 45.26 1.76
CA SER A 618 -21.43 46.02 2.08
C SER A 618 -21.21 47.08 3.16
N PRO A 619 -20.47 48.18 2.87
CA PRO A 619 -20.14 49.22 3.86
C PRO A 619 -21.36 49.87 4.53
N ALA A 620 -22.49 49.97 3.80
CA ALA A 620 -23.72 50.56 4.33
C ALA A 620 -24.37 49.73 5.45
N GLU A 621 -24.10 48.43 5.51
CA GLU A 621 -24.66 47.52 6.53
C GLU A 621 -23.64 47.18 7.63
N LEU A 622 -22.41 47.68 7.54
CA LEU A 622 -21.29 47.29 8.41
C LEU A 622 -21.59 47.52 9.90
N VAL A 623 -22.21 48.65 10.24
CA VAL A 623 -22.60 48.98 11.63
C VAL A 623 -23.67 48.01 12.14
N SER A 624 -24.68 47.70 11.31
CA SER A 624 -25.73 46.72 11.66
C SER A 624 -25.16 45.30 11.82
N LEU A 625 -24.21 44.90 10.97
CA LEU A 625 -23.55 43.59 11.06
C LEU A 625 -22.70 43.50 12.33
N TYR A 626 -21.96 44.57 12.66
CA TYR A 626 -21.18 44.66 13.89
C TYR A 626 -22.08 44.59 15.14
N GLU A 627 -23.18 45.33 15.17
CA GLU A 627 -24.17 45.26 16.26
C GLU A 627 -24.74 43.84 16.40
N GLU A 628 -25.06 43.15 15.30
CA GLU A 628 -25.60 41.78 15.31
C GLU A 628 -24.58 40.76 15.87
N VAL A 629 -23.29 40.92 15.56
CA VAL A 629 -22.18 40.12 16.12
C VAL A 629 -21.97 40.40 17.60
N VAL A 630 -22.00 41.66 18.02
CA VAL A 630 -21.77 42.05 19.43
C VAL A 630 -22.95 41.69 20.32
N ASN A 631 -24.18 41.81 19.83
CA ASN A 631 -25.39 41.44 20.57
C ASN A 631 -25.54 39.94 20.79
N THR A 632 -24.79 39.10 20.07
CA THR A 632 -24.78 37.63 20.22
C THR A 632 -23.61 37.11 21.09
N LEU A 633 -22.92 38.01 21.78
CA LEU A 633 -21.78 37.71 22.64
C LEU A 633 -22.22 37.06 23.96
N HIS A 634 -21.94 35.76 24.08
CA HIS A 634 -22.18 34.93 25.27
C HIS A 634 -20.90 34.16 25.63
N ILE A 635 -20.82 33.63 26.85
CA ILE A 635 -19.64 32.92 27.37
C ILE A 635 -19.25 31.72 26.47
N ASP A 636 -20.23 31.04 25.87
CA ASP A 636 -20.02 29.87 25.01
C ASP A 636 -19.80 30.19 23.51
N SER A 637 -19.80 31.48 23.11
CA SER A 637 -19.63 31.91 21.71
C SER A 637 -18.35 32.71 21.46
N GLY A 638 -17.47 32.84 22.45
CA GLY A 638 -16.27 33.70 22.40
C GLY A 638 -15.40 33.53 21.15
N ASP A 639 -15.07 32.29 20.78
CA ASP A 639 -14.19 32.00 19.64
C ASP A 639 -14.81 32.36 18.28
N VAL A 640 -16.10 32.06 18.11
CA VAL A 640 -16.87 32.36 16.88
C VAL A 640 -17.02 33.86 16.72
N ILE A 641 -17.38 34.56 17.79
CA ILE A 641 -17.52 36.02 17.79
C ILE A 641 -16.18 36.70 17.54
N PHE A 642 -15.10 36.23 18.18
CA PHE A 642 -13.75 36.75 17.92
C PHE A 642 -13.38 36.58 16.45
N MET A 643 -13.58 35.39 15.86
CA MET A 643 -13.31 35.14 14.45
C MET A 643 -14.11 36.07 13.54
N LEU A 644 -15.41 36.27 13.78
CA LEU A 644 -16.24 37.18 13.00
C LEU A 644 -15.79 38.64 13.14
N LEU A 645 -15.42 39.07 14.34
CA LEU A 645 -14.88 40.42 14.58
C LEU A 645 -13.57 40.66 13.84
N THR A 646 -12.69 39.65 13.70
CA THR A 646 -11.46 39.80 12.89
C THR A 646 -11.73 40.04 11.40
N LYS A 647 -12.92 39.70 10.89
CA LYS A 647 -13.33 39.96 9.51
C LYS A 647 -13.90 41.37 9.31
N ILE A 648 -14.39 42.00 10.38
CA ILE A 648 -14.93 43.37 10.37
C ILE A 648 -13.75 44.33 10.62
N SER A 649 -13.07 44.73 9.55
CA SER A 649 -12.03 45.75 9.62
C SER A 649 -12.66 47.14 9.68
N LEU A 650 -12.48 47.85 10.81
CA LEU A 650 -12.92 49.24 10.98
C LEU A 650 -12.02 50.27 10.26
N PHE A 651 -10.96 49.82 9.59
CA PHE A 651 -10.11 50.70 8.77
C PHE A 651 -10.71 50.82 7.37
N CYS A 652 -11.45 51.91 7.12
CA CYS A 652 -11.72 52.39 5.77
C CYS A 652 -10.40 52.71 5.07
N SER A 653 -10.18 52.11 3.90
CA SER A 653 -9.29 52.64 2.87
C SER A 653 -10.12 53.30 1.79
#